data_AF-A0A5M8NU61-F1
#
_entry.id   AF-A0A5M8NU61-F1
#
_cell.length_a   1.000
_cell.length_b   1.000
_cell.length_c   1.000
_cell.angle_alpha   90.00
_cell.angle_beta   90.00
_cell.angle_gamma   90.00
#
_symmetry.space_group_name_H-M   'P 1'
#
loop_
_entity.id
_entity.type
_entity.pdbx_description
1 polymer ?
#
loop_
_entity_poly.entity_id
_entity_poly.type
_entity_poly.pdbx_seq_one_letter_code
_entity_poly.pdbx_strand_id
1 'polypeptide(L)'
;MKILKKIFFTVMLACFAMPVLHAQVALTEDVETYIMDNGIVSVRVSKITGDLVSFRYQGAEMFATTLSPDFHPEAKGDSPANNPNWREPSIGGHAHGYWSHDAMGTKGSAPAIPSVTIDPKTNGGKIAEVSVKAISKDRKMGTGPGTGSDGDLTVDIELRYTLEQGASGVYTYCAFDHNSSYPLAQFGEARYCAKLADFFDWISIDSNVDIHYPKTHNAGDKYVYTALQSTNPAFGWSSTTKNVGLFYINPSMEYMSGGPTKVEFMGHRNTTAEAEPCVLNYWRSSHYGGAEANIAAGEAWNKIIGPFFIYANSGNGHAAIYADAKKRAAIETAKWPYEWVKGVDYPSKSERATVKGQFILDDQGVKSTKFSNLTVGLAHVAYISPRPNSSPEVITNWQRDGKFYQFWAKGNTNGTFEIGKVRPGKYTLYAFTDGVLGEYIKAGVVVEKGKTIDLGKLVWTPVRKGKQVWEIGIPNRNASEFFKADEHRDTEISIKYATLFPNDVNFTIGKSDVKKDWFYQHVPHNEDPNAKSAPFYGVNSPGRATPYTITFDLPSAPKGKAILRLAICGTGTRSVNVTVNEKPAGTFDNLSGDGVITRHGSQGIWYEREIAFDAKMMKKGTNVLVLTVPAGPINNGIVYDYIRLELDETTAMQGIHIQVPPPMEDINKVVDNTIDSFNLLKTVRPVAASSRKGNNPVLFLVGNSTMRTGTRGNGDNGQWGWGFYMDNYFDADKITVENHALGGTSSRSFYNGFWPDVIKGVKAGDWVFIELGHNDNGPYDSGRARASIKGIGKETIEVIIQETGKKETVYSYGEYLRKYIQETKAKGAHPVLFSLTPRNSWKETGKINRVNETFGLWAKQIAEEQSVPFVDLNDITALKYEQFGKYKVNYMFYGDAIHTSAFGAKVNAASAAEGIRSHKDLAQLAQYLKPEKQDGTAGSKRMAGKPVVFTIGDSTVKNKDKDSTDMWGWGSVIGEYFDPNKAVVDNQAMAGRSARTYLDEDRWDRVYNALQPGDIVFIQFGHNDGGEINTGKARGELNGTGEESIVLFMEATHRNQVIYTYGWYIRKFVGDALEKGAIPIVLSHTPRNQWTPEDKVIRNKTTYGIWAKEAARAMGAYFIDLNEISAAKLEKIGKAKATDYFKNDHTHTSLRGAIFNAESVVEGVMGLTDERVKGLLK
;
A
#
# COMPACT_ATOMS: atom_id res chain seq x y z
N MET A 1 -12.75 -36.59 64.33
CA MET A 1 -12.71 -38.04 64.01
C MET A 1 -12.58 -38.18 62.51
N LYS A 2 -11.56 -38.94 62.03
CA LYS A 2 -11.08 -39.07 60.64
C LYS A 2 -10.13 -37.97 60.12
N ILE A 3 -9.17 -37.61 60.96
CA ILE A 3 -7.77 -37.38 60.58
C ILE A 3 -7.04 -38.67 61.00
N LEU A 4 -6.04 -39.14 60.24
CA LEU A 4 -5.39 -40.47 60.27
C LEU A 4 -6.04 -41.55 59.38
N LYS A 5 -5.74 -41.52 58.07
CA LYS A 5 -5.56 -42.70 57.18
C LYS A 5 -5.19 -42.20 55.77
N LYS A 6 -3.98 -41.66 55.60
CA LYS A 6 -3.35 -41.43 54.28
C LYS A 6 -1.84 -41.16 54.36
N ILE A 7 -1.13 -41.93 55.21
CA ILE A 7 0.36 -41.92 55.32
C ILE A 7 0.99 -43.24 54.82
N PHE A 8 0.22 -44.22 54.36
CA PHE A 8 0.77 -45.47 53.80
C PHE A 8 0.11 -45.76 52.46
N PHE A 9 0.71 -45.30 51.35
CA PHE A 9 0.79 -45.95 50.03
C PHE A 9 1.34 -44.99 48.96
N THR A 10 2.59 -44.53 49.07
CA THR A 10 3.41 -44.13 47.90
C THR A 10 4.91 -44.19 48.26
N VAL A 11 5.41 -45.36 48.62
CA VAL A 11 6.85 -45.66 48.56
C VAL A 11 7.00 -46.93 47.72
N MET A 12 7.08 -46.75 46.41
CA MET A 12 7.87 -47.62 45.51
C MET A 12 7.98 -46.98 44.12
N LEU A 13 9.22 -46.98 43.60
CA LEU A 13 9.70 -46.46 42.31
C LEU A 13 9.83 -44.93 42.15
N ALA A 14 10.70 -44.34 42.96
CA ALA A 14 11.59 -43.30 42.46
C ALA A 14 12.85 -43.99 41.89
N CYS A 15 12.78 -44.46 40.64
CA CYS A 15 14.00 -44.70 39.88
C CYS A 15 14.63 -43.32 39.62
N PHE A 16 15.77 -43.06 40.23
CA PHE A 16 16.66 -41.97 39.81
C PHE A 16 17.01 -42.21 38.33
N ALA A 17 16.31 -41.54 37.41
CA ALA A 17 16.77 -41.41 36.05
C ALA A 17 18.07 -40.60 36.13
N MET A 18 19.22 -41.26 35.94
CA MET A 18 20.47 -40.57 35.68
C MET A 18 20.22 -39.56 34.54
N PRO A 19 20.74 -38.32 34.62
CA PRO A 19 20.63 -37.40 33.49
C PRO A 19 21.27 -38.07 32.28
N VAL A 20 20.47 -38.33 31.26
CA VAL A 20 20.98 -38.79 29.96
C VAL A 20 21.89 -37.67 29.46
N LEU A 21 23.22 -37.88 29.54
CA LEU A 21 24.19 -36.98 28.93
C LEU A 21 24.00 -37.10 27.42
N HIS A 22 23.32 -36.11 26.83
CA HIS A 22 23.23 -36.01 25.37
C HIS A 22 24.59 -35.61 24.82
N ALA A 23 24.99 -36.19 23.69
CA ALA A 23 26.24 -35.83 23.03
C ALA A 23 26.26 -34.32 22.71
N GLN A 24 27.41 -33.69 22.86
CA GLN A 24 27.62 -32.30 22.48
C GLN A 24 27.47 -32.15 20.96
N VAL A 25 27.04 -30.97 20.52
CA VAL A 25 27.00 -30.64 19.08
C VAL A 25 28.42 -30.53 18.55
N ALA A 26 28.75 -31.34 17.55
CA ALA A 26 29.95 -31.25 16.74
C ALA A 26 29.66 -30.47 15.46
N LEU A 27 30.57 -29.57 15.08
CA LEU A 27 30.57 -28.88 13.80
C LEU A 27 31.90 -29.16 13.11
N THR A 28 31.83 -29.79 11.93
CA THR A 28 32.97 -29.98 11.02
C THR A 28 32.61 -29.43 9.64
N GLU A 29 33.60 -29.28 8.77
CA GLU A 29 33.38 -28.79 7.41
C GLU A 29 34.35 -29.44 6.44
N ASP A 30 33.92 -29.59 5.20
CA ASP A 30 34.77 -29.90 4.06
C ASP A 30 34.77 -28.73 3.06
N VAL A 31 35.29 -28.93 1.84
CA VAL A 31 35.36 -27.86 0.83
C VAL A 31 33.97 -27.40 0.36
N GLU A 32 32.96 -28.27 0.40
CA GLU A 32 31.63 -28.01 -0.18
C GLU A 32 30.56 -27.80 0.89
N THR A 33 30.73 -28.34 2.11
CA THR A 33 29.65 -28.43 3.10
C THR A 33 30.08 -28.12 4.53
N TYR A 34 29.10 -27.67 5.33
CA TYR A 34 29.13 -27.74 6.79
C TYR A 34 28.41 -29.01 7.26
N ILE A 35 28.95 -29.67 8.28
CA ILE A 35 28.39 -30.88 8.89
C ILE A 35 28.14 -30.60 10.37
N MET A 36 26.87 -30.68 10.79
CA MET A 36 26.47 -30.54 12.20
C MET A 36 25.89 -31.86 12.72
N ASP A 37 26.39 -32.34 13.85
CA ASP A 37 26.00 -33.61 14.45
C ASP A 37 25.81 -33.47 15.97
N ASN A 38 24.76 -34.06 16.53
CA ASN A 38 24.53 -34.06 17.99
C ASN A 38 24.31 -35.47 18.57
N GLY A 39 24.69 -36.51 17.83
CA GLY A 39 24.49 -37.92 18.17
C GLY A 39 23.06 -38.44 17.94
N ILE A 40 22.10 -37.57 17.60
CA ILE A 40 20.71 -37.94 17.26
C ILE A 40 20.45 -37.70 15.77
N VAL A 41 20.80 -36.50 15.31
CA VAL A 41 20.73 -36.10 13.91
C VAL A 41 22.10 -35.63 13.42
N SER A 42 22.37 -35.90 12.15
CA SER A 42 23.55 -35.41 11.42
C SER A 42 23.06 -34.74 10.14
N VAL A 43 23.42 -33.47 9.92
CA VAL A 43 22.98 -32.70 8.76
C VAL A 43 24.15 -32.11 8.00
N ARG A 44 24.02 -32.03 6.67
CA ARG A 44 25.01 -31.39 5.79
C ARG A 44 24.39 -30.23 5.03
N VAL A 45 25.03 -29.06 5.09
CA VAL A 45 24.58 -27.81 4.44
C VAL A 45 25.59 -27.40 3.37
N SER A 46 25.14 -27.21 2.14
CA SER A 46 25.97 -26.73 1.02
C SER A 46 26.44 -25.29 1.26
N LYS A 47 27.75 -25.04 1.14
CA LYS A 47 28.35 -23.71 1.23
C LYS A 47 28.08 -22.84 0.00
N ILE A 48 27.62 -23.45 -1.10
CA ILE A 48 27.38 -22.78 -2.38
C ILE A 48 25.91 -22.39 -2.52
N THR A 49 25.01 -23.36 -2.29
CA THR A 49 23.57 -23.19 -2.51
C THR A 49 22.85 -22.79 -1.22
N GLY A 50 23.38 -23.21 -0.07
CA GLY A 50 22.69 -23.17 1.21
C GLY A 50 21.62 -24.26 1.35
N ASP A 51 21.57 -25.24 0.47
CA ASP A 51 20.68 -26.39 0.59
C ASP A 51 21.13 -27.34 1.71
N LEU A 52 20.13 -27.96 2.33
CA LEU A 52 20.30 -29.06 3.27
C LEU A 52 20.41 -30.37 2.48
N VAL A 53 21.63 -30.70 2.07
CA VAL A 53 21.91 -31.79 1.12
C VAL A 53 21.85 -33.19 1.75
N SER A 54 21.90 -33.30 3.07
CA SER A 54 21.70 -34.56 3.81
C SER A 54 21.05 -34.29 5.16
N PHE A 55 20.12 -35.15 5.54
CA PHE A 55 19.52 -35.19 6.88
C PHE A 55 19.47 -36.65 7.34
N ARG A 56 20.35 -37.02 8.27
CA ARG A 56 20.41 -38.38 8.82
C ARG A 56 19.79 -38.44 10.21
N TYR A 57 18.94 -39.43 10.43
CA TYR A 57 18.34 -39.75 11.72
C TYR A 57 18.44 -41.25 11.96
N GLN A 58 18.99 -41.65 13.12
CA GLN A 58 19.23 -43.07 13.46
C GLN A 58 19.97 -43.84 12.35
N GLY A 59 20.92 -43.17 11.67
CA GLY A 59 21.71 -43.74 10.59
C GLY A 59 21.01 -43.82 9.23
N ALA A 60 19.70 -43.56 9.14
CA ALA A 60 18.96 -43.49 7.88
C ALA A 60 19.05 -42.08 7.27
N GLU A 61 19.26 -42.01 5.96
CA GLU A 61 19.10 -40.76 5.18
C GLU A 61 17.60 -40.52 4.96
N MET A 62 17.15 -39.31 5.30
CA MET A 62 15.73 -38.95 5.28
C MET A 62 15.33 -38.26 3.97
N PHE A 63 16.28 -37.81 3.15
CA PHE A 63 16.02 -37.21 1.83
C PHE A 63 16.12 -38.20 0.66
N ALA A 64 15.54 -37.82 -0.48
CA ALA A 64 15.51 -38.60 -1.72
C ALA A 64 16.90 -38.64 -2.37
N THR A 65 17.82 -39.47 -1.90
CA THR A 65 19.16 -39.61 -2.50
C THR A 65 19.16 -40.70 -3.58
N THR A 66 19.08 -40.31 -4.84
CA THR A 66 19.38 -41.21 -5.98
C THR A 66 20.88 -41.35 -6.30
N LEU A 67 21.79 -41.01 -5.37
CA LEU A 67 23.25 -41.07 -5.58
C LEU A 67 24.00 -41.63 -4.34
N SER A 68 24.37 -42.92 -4.40
CA SER A 68 25.36 -43.67 -3.59
C SER A 68 25.36 -43.54 -2.03
N PRO A 69 25.57 -44.63 -1.26
CA PRO A 69 25.55 -44.63 0.21
C PRO A 69 26.48 -43.61 0.91
N ASP A 70 27.53 -43.15 0.22
CA ASP A 70 28.57 -42.29 0.77
C ASP A 70 28.64 -40.89 0.14
N PHE A 71 27.77 -40.56 -0.84
CA PHE A 71 27.82 -39.33 -1.63
C PHE A 71 29.25 -38.89 -2.01
N HIS A 72 29.72 -39.37 -3.16
CA HIS A 72 30.80 -38.69 -3.88
C HIS A 72 30.14 -37.89 -5.00
N PRO A 73 30.36 -36.57 -5.14
CA PRO A 73 30.01 -35.89 -6.39
C PRO A 73 30.70 -36.67 -7.53
N GLU A 74 29.92 -37.28 -8.42
CA GLU A 74 30.46 -38.24 -9.41
C GLU A 74 31.50 -37.55 -10.30
N ALA A 75 32.75 -37.99 -10.15
CA ALA A 75 33.87 -37.56 -10.95
C ALA A 75 33.79 -38.20 -12.35
N LYS A 76 33.00 -37.62 -13.25
CA LYS A 76 33.28 -37.59 -14.71
C LYS A 76 32.31 -36.66 -15.45
N GLY A 77 32.71 -35.40 -15.58
CA GLY A 77 32.05 -34.39 -16.43
C GLY A 77 31.61 -33.13 -15.68
N ASP A 78 31.20 -33.30 -14.43
CA ASP A 78 30.64 -32.24 -13.57
C ASP A 78 31.64 -31.74 -12.52
N SER A 79 32.70 -31.06 -12.98
CA SER A 79 33.35 -30.09 -12.08
C SER A 79 32.33 -28.99 -11.76
N PRO A 80 32.23 -28.47 -10.52
CA PRO A 80 31.46 -27.26 -10.21
C PRO A 80 31.84 -26.07 -11.12
N ALA A 81 33.03 -26.11 -11.73
CA ALA A 81 33.47 -25.15 -12.74
C ALA A 81 32.84 -25.35 -14.14
N ASN A 82 32.36 -26.56 -14.46
CA ASN A 82 31.87 -26.96 -15.77
C ASN A 82 30.36 -27.20 -15.85
N ASN A 83 29.68 -27.41 -14.72
CA ASN A 83 28.21 -27.35 -14.63
C ASN A 83 27.76 -26.26 -13.64
N PRO A 84 27.86 -24.98 -14.05
CA PRO A 84 27.60 -23.85 -13.16
C PRO A 84 26.11 -23.62 -12.85
N ASN A 85 25.23 -24.55 -13.25
CA ASN A 85 23.78 -24.35 -13.22
C ASN A 85 23.01 -25.51 -12.57
N TRP A 86 23.57 -26.72 -12.40
CA TRP A 86 22.86 -27.91 -11.89
C TRP A 86 21.42 -28.07 -12.44
N ARG A 87 21.19 -27.66 -13.69
CA ARG A 87 19.86 -27.47 -14.26
C ARG A 87 19.35 -28.76 -14.89
N GLU A 88 18.25 -29.28 -14.37
CA GLU A 88 17.15 -29.82 -15.17
C GLU A 88 16.03 -28.77 -15.15
N PRO A 89 15.92 -27.87 -16.16
CA PRO A 89 14.92 -26.80 -16.21
C PRO A 89 13.48 -27.34 -16.25
N SER A 90 13.32 -28.64 -16.48
CA SER A 90 12.04 -29.32 -16.68
C SER A 90 11.45 -29.93 -15.40
N ILE A 91 12.20 -29.98 -14.30
CA ILE A 91 11.76 -30.59 -13.04
C ILE A 91 11.64 -29.49 -11.98
N GLY A 92 10.43 -29.23 -11.50
CA GLY A 92 10.21 -28.33 -10.37
C GLY A 92 10.87 -28.87 -9.09
N GLY A 93 12.09 -28.40 -8.77
CA GLY A 93 12.71 -28.54 -7.44
C GLY A 93 14.07 -29.23 -7.40
N HIS A 94 14.84 -28.93 -6.33
CA HIS A 94 16.13 -29.57 -6.03
C HIS A 94 15.92 -30.98 -5.46
N ALA A 95 16.97 -31.80 -5.41
CA ALA A 95 16.90 -33.20 -4.95
C ALA A 95 16.82 -33.36 -3.41
N HIS A 96 17.00 -32.27 -2.65
CA HIS A 96 17.23 -32.29 -1.19
C HIS A 96 16.26 -31.35 -0.45
N GLY A 97 16.58 -30.95 0.79
CA GLY A 97 15.95 -29.81 1.46
C GLY A 97 16.49 -28.48 0.94
N TYR A 98 15.62 -27.59 0.46
CA TYR A 98 16.02 -26.32 -0.16
C TYR A 98 15.03 -25.20 0.11
N TRP A 99 15.54 -23.98 0.12
CA TRP A 99 14.76 -22.76 -0.01
C TRP A 99 14.54 -22.46 -1.50
N SER A 100 13.33 -22.11 -1.94
CA SER A 100 13.09 -21.79 -3.36
C SER A 100 13.82 -20.53 -3.85
N HIS A 101 14.30 -19.70 -2.91
CA HIS A 101 15.21 -18.60 -3.19
C HIS A 101 16.50 -18.90 -2.44
N ASP A 102 17.36 -19.68 -3.08
CA ASP A 102 18.62 -20.18 -2.54
C ASP A 102 19.73 -19.12 -2.63
N ALA A 103 20.91 -19.44 -2.11
CA ALA A 103 22.07 -18.55 -2.18
C ALA A 103 22.74 -18.56 -3.57
N MET A 104 22.29 -19.44 -4.47
CA MET A 104 22.79 -19.51 -5.84
C MET A 104 22.16 -18.41 -6.70
N GLY A 105 23.01 -17.73 -7.48
CA GLY A 105 22.55 -16.83 -8.54
C GLY A 105 22.81 -17.43 -9.92
N THR A 106 22.50 -16.68 -10.98
CA THR A 106 22.78 -17.10 -12.37
C THR A 106 24.26 -17.43 -12.64
N LYS A 107 24.55 -18.22 -13.68
CA LYS A 107 25.91 -18.54 -14.13
C LYS A 107 26.83 -17.31 -14.17
N GLY A 108 27.98 -17.35 -13.47
CA GLY A 108 28.95 -16.24 -13.40
C GLY A 108 28.80 -15.31 -12.19
N SER A 109 27.86 -15.63 -11.29
CA SER A 109 27.63 -14.93 -10.04
C SER A 109 28.80 -14.97 -9.05
N ALA A 110 28.89 -13.94 -8.20
CA ALA A 110 29.81 -13.97 -7.06
C ALA A 110 29.48 -15.17 -6.14
N PRO A 111 30.50 -15.86 -5.58
CA PRO A 111 30.27 -16.97 -4.68
C PRO A 111 29.43 -16.57 -3.47
N ALA A 112 28.60 -17.50 -2.98
CA ALA A 112 27.99 -17.36 -1.67
C ALA A 112 29.06 -17.21 -0.58
N ILE A 113 28.67 -16.58 0.53
CA ILE A 113 29.52 -16.30 1.69
C ILE A 113 29.09 -17.26 2.81
N PRO A 114 29.72 -18.44 2.91
CA PRO A 114 29.46 -19.37 4.00
C PRO A 114 30.10 -18.84 5.30
N SER A 115 29.41 -18.99 6.42
CA SER A 115 29.96 -18.61 7.73
C SER A 115 29.44 -19.49 8.86
N VAL A 116 30.23 -19.63 9.92
CA VAL A 116 29.79 -20.19 11.21
C VAL A 116 29.35 -19.03 12.09
N THR A 117 28.05 -18.90 12.34
CA THR A 117 27.48 -17.80 13.13
C THR A 117 27.43 -18.12 14.62
N ILE A 118 27.37 -19.41 14.98
CA ILE A 118 27.54 -19.89 16.37
C ILE A 118 28.46 -21.11 16.35
N ASP A 119 29.68 -20.96 16.86
CA ASP A 119 30.62 -22.08 17.01
C ASP A 119 30.32 -22.87 18.31
N PRO A 120 29.98 -24.17 18.24
CA PRO A 120 29.69 -24.98 19.42
C PRO A 120 30.83 -25.04 20.43
N LYS A 121 32.10 -24.87 20.00
CA LYS A 121 33.26 -24.83 20.90
C LYS A 121 33.19 -23.67 21.89
N THR A 122 32.48 -22.60 21.54
CA THR A 122 32.37 -21.39 22.37
C THR A 122 31.26 -21.46 23.41
N ASN A 123 30.33 -22.42 23.29
CA ASN A 123 29.17 -22.54 24.18
C ASN A 123 29.05 -23.92 24.88
N GLY A 124 30.14 -24.69 24.88
CA GLY A 124 30.21 -26.01 25.52
C GLY A 124 29.45 -27.10 24.75
N GLY A 125 29.33 -26.95 23.42
CA GLY A 125 28.66 -27.92 22.55
C GLY A 125 27.14 -27.92 22.69
N LYS A 126 26.53 -26.81 23.12
CA LYS A 126 25.08 -26.70 23.30
C LYS A 126 24.36 -26.38 22.00
N ILE A 127 24.95 -25.54 21.15
CA ILE A 127 24.34 -25.05 19.90
C ILE A 127 25.43 -24.84 18.84
N ALA A 128 25.15 -25.21 17.60
CA ALA A 128 25.90 -24.76 16.42
C ALA A 128 24.95 -24.05 15.46
N GLU A 129 25.41 -22.99 14.79
CA GLU A 129 24.69 -22.35 13.70
C GLU A 129 25.65 -22.02 12.55
N VAL A 130 25.19 -22.30 11.33
CA VAL A 130 25.87 -21.92 10.10
C VAL A 130 24.95 -21.05 9.25
N SER A 131 25.54 -20.13 8.49
CA SER A 131 24.85 -19.32 7.51
C SER A 131 25.49 -19.39 6.13
N VAL A 132 24.66 -19.23 5.10
CA VAL A 132 25.10 -19.08 3.71
C VAL A 132 24.43 -17.83 3.16
N LYS A 133 25.22 -16.77 2.99
CA LYS A 133 24.74 -15.46 2.57
C LYS A 133 25.07 -15.21 1.11
N ALA A 134 24.10 -14.73 0.35
CA ALA A 134 24.31 -14.24 -1.00
C ALA A 134 23.92 -12.76 -1.10
N ILE A 135 24.79 -11.98 -1.73
CA ILE A 135 24.58 -10.56 -2.00
C ILE A 135 24.12 -10.44 -3.46
N SER A 136 22.90 -9.98 -3.68
CA SER A 136 22.29 -9.87 -5.00
C SER A 136 23.12 -8.98 -5.93
N LYS A 137 23.40 -7.72 -5.55
CA LYS A 137 24.00 -6.70 -6.44
C LYS A 137 23.26 -6.61 -7.79
N ASP A 138 21.97 -6.35 -7.74
CA ASP A 138 21.06 -6.29 -8.89
C ASP A 138 20.83 -7.63 -9.62
N ARG A 139 21.43 -8.73 -9.13
CA ARG A 139 21.18 -10.08 -9.67
C ARG A 139 19.93 -10.67 -9.07
N LYS A 140 19.14 -11.31 -9.92
CA LYS A 140 18.05 -12.13 -9.47
C LYS A 140 18.59 -13.38 -8.76
N MET A 141 17.99 -13.70 -7.63
CA MET A 141 18.33 -14.79 -6.73
C MET A 141 17.20 -15.81 -6.73
N GLY A 142 17.55 -17.07 -6.48
CA GLY A 142 16.61 -18.18 -6.44
C GLY A 142 16.35 -18.82 -7.80
N THR A 143 16.44 -20.15 -7.84
CA THR A 143 16.14 -20.98 -9.04
C THR A 143 14.90 -21.86 -8.86
N GLY A 144 14.01 -21.51 -7.94
CA GLY A 144 12.88 -22.35 -7.53
C GLY A 144 11.61 -22.28 -8.39
N PRO A 145 10.61 -23.13 -8.13
CA PRO A 145 9.40 -23.20 -8.96
C PRO A 145 8.58 -21.91 -8.89
N GLY A 146 8.08 -21.48 -10.05
CA GLY A 146 7.43 -20.18 -10.20
C GLY A 146 8.41 -19.04 -10.47
N THR A 147 9.72 -19.31 -10.50
CA THR A 147 10.75 -18.36 -10.95
C THR A 147 11.19 -18.65 -12.39
N GLY A 148 11.46 -17.61 -13.17
CA GLY A 148 12.11 -17.77 -14.49
C GLY A 148 13.51 -18.39 -14.36
N SER A 149 14.08 -18.85 -15.48
CA SER A 149 15.41 -19.49 -15.49
C SER A 149 16.52 -18.62 -14.90
N ASP A 150 16.37 -17.30 -14.94
CA ASP A 150 17.37 -16.35 -14.44
C ASP A 150 17.12 -15.93 -12.98
N GLY A 151 16.20 -16.62 -12.29
CA GLY A 151 15.60 -16.18 -11.04
C GLY A 151 14.57 -15.07 -11.25
N ASP A 152 13.91 -14.64 -10.18
CA ASP A 152 12.85 -13.61 -10.23
C ASP A 152 12.97 -12.52 -9.16
N LEU A 153 13.99 -12.58 -8.29
CA LEU A 153 14.02 -11.74 -7.10
C LEU A 153 15.37 -11.06 -6.86
N THR A 154 15.38 -9.74 -6.84
CA THR A 154 16.59 -8.95 -6.57
C THR A 154 16.65 -8.53 -5.09
N VAL A 155 17.12 -9.43 -4.23
CA VAL A 155 17.34 -9.18 -2.79
C VAL A 155 18.55 -9.97 -2.29
N ASP A 156 19.20 -9.48 -1.24
CA ASP A 156 20.16 -10.28 -0.48
C ASP A 156 19.42 -11.38 0.29
N ILE A 157 20.01 -12.56 0.33
CA ILE A 157 19.45 -13.75 0.97
C ILE A 157 20.47 -14.29 1.95
N GLU A 158 20.04 -14.60 3.17
CA GLU A 158 20.86 -15.32 4.13
C GLU A 158 20.09 -16.51 4.69
N LEU A 159 20.55 -17.71 4.35
CA LEU A 159 19.99 -18.98 4.80
C LEU A 159 20.73 -19.43 6.04
N ARG A 160 20.00 -19.84 7.09
CA ARG A 160 20.60 -20.26 8.36
C ARG A 160 20.06 -21.60 8.83
N TYR A 161 20.96 -22.38 9.45
CA TYR A 161 20.65 -23.67 10.03
C TYR A 161 21.27 -23.80 11.42
N THR A 162 20.47 -24.18 12.39
CA THR A 162 20.87 -24.26 13.80
C THR A 162 20.58 -25.65 14.37
N LEU A 163 21.59 -26.28 14.95
CA LEU A 163 21.46 -27.56 15.65
C LEU A 163 21.71 -27.38 17.15
N GLU A 164 20.80 -27.86 17.98
CA GLU A 164 20.94 -27.84 19.45
C GLU A 164 21.28 -29.23 20.00
N GLN A 165 21.95 -29.26 21.14
CA GLN A 165 22.22 -30.49 21.89
C GLN A 165 20.91 -31.18 22.29
N GLY A 166 20.82 -32.48 22.01
CA GLY A 166 19.63 -33.28 22.35
C GLY A 166 18.40 -33.00 21.48
N ALA A 167 18.47 -32.13 20.48
CA ALA A 167 17.38 -31.90 19.54
C ALA A 167 17.34 -33.01 18.48
N SER A 168 16.15 -33.56 18.21
CA SER A 168 15.95 -34.55 17.14
C SER A 168 15.64 -33.87 15.80
N GLY A 169 16.38 -32.82 15.46
CA GLY A 169 16.09 -32.00 14.29
C GLY A 169 16.94 -30.74 14.19
N VAL A 170 16.75 -30.00 13.11
CA VAL A 170 17.48 -28.75 12.82
C VAL A 170 16.49 -27.59 12.65
N TYR A 171 16.82 -26.41 13.17
CA TYR A 171 16.07 -25.19 12.91
C TYR A 171 16.57 -24.54 11.63
N THR A 172 15.68 -23.94 10.84
CA THR A 172 16.09 -23.13 9.69
C THR A 172 15.24 -21.88 9.52
N TYR A 173 15.87 -20.83 9.00
CA TYR A 173 15.25 -19.56 8.66
C TYR A 173 15.99 -18.88 7.52
N CYS A 174 15.28 -17.98 6.86
CA CYS A 174 15.81 -17.17 5.77
C CYS A 174 15.60 -15.69 6.10
N ALA A 175 16.66 -14.89 5.95
CA ALA A 175 16.60 -13.45 5.97
C ALA A 175 16.64 -12.91 4.55
N PHE A 176 15.65 -12.09 4.20
CA PHE A 176 15.62 -11.29 2.98
C PHE A 176 15.95 -9.84 3.30
N ASP A 177 16.81 -9.23 2.50
CA ASP A 177 17.17 -7.81 2.60
C ASP A 177 17.21 -7.18 1.19
N HIS A 178 16.23 -6.33 0.91
CA HIS A 178 16.16 -5.52 -0.27
C HIS A 178 16.79 -4.16 0.01
N ASN A 179 17.98 -3.94 -0.52
CA ASN A 179 18.64 -2.64 -0.46
C ASN A 179 17.85 -1.62 -1.28
N SER A 180 17.77 -0.36 -0.82
CA SER A 180 17.12 0.72 -1.58
C SER A 180 17.75 0.96 -2.97
N SER A 181 19.00 0.51 -3.22
CA SER A 181 19.60 0.56 -4.54
C SER A 181 19.03 -0.46 -5.53
N TYR A 182 18.36 -1.51 -5.05
CA TYR A 182 17.85 -2.59 -5.89
C TYR A 182 16.60 -2.17 -6.66
N PRO A 183 16.40 -2.69 -7.89
CA PRO A 183 15.19 -2.52 -8.68
C PRO A 183 13.99 -3.20 -8.00
N LEU A 184 12.78 -2.92 -8.49
CA LEU A 184 11.55 -3.55 -7.99
C LEU A 184 11.71 -5.07 -7.89
N ALA A 185 11.42 -5.61 -6.72
CA ALA A 185 11.48 -7.04 -6.45
C ALA A 185 10.07 -7.58 -6.21
N GLN A 186 9.70 -8.65 -6.92
CA GLN A 186 8.39 -9.27 -6.83
C GLN A 186 8.53 -10.74 -6.41
N PHE A 187 7.76 -11.13 -5.40
CA PHE A 187 7.59 -12.50 -4.99
C PHE A 187 6.26 -13.01 -5.57
N GLY A 188 6.28 -14.08 -6.37
CA GLY A 188 5.10 -14.79 -6.93
C GLY A 188 4.67 -16.06 -6.15
N GLU A 189 5.64 -16.85 -5.69
CA GLU A 189 5.51 -17.94 -4.70
C GLU A 189 6.80 -18.07 -3.88
N ALA A 190 6.76 -18.56 -2.63
CA ALA A 190 7.98 -18.80 -1.85
C ALA A 190 7.80 -19.84 -0.72
N ARG A 191 8.75 -20.77 -0.60
CA ARG A 191 8.70 -21.92 0.32
C ARG A 191 10.07 -22.48 0.68
N TYR A 192 10.11 -23.28 1.73
CA TYR A 192 11.12 -24.32 1.94
C TYR A 192 10.51 -25.67 1.56
N CYS A 193 11.24 -26.51 0.84
CA CYS A 193 10.76 -27.80 0.32
C CYS A 193 11.81 -28.88 0.58
N ALA A 194 11.38 -30.12 0.82
CA ALA A 194 12.28 -31.26 0.77
C ALA A 194 11.64 -32.42 0.03
N LYS A 195 12.45 -33.08 -0.82
CA LYS A 195 12.14 -34.41 -1.37
C LYS A 195 12.68 -35.47 -0.41
N LEU A 196 11.84 -36.41 -0.03
CA LEU A 196 12.10 -37.37 1.04
C LEU A 196 12.43 -38.75 0.50
N ALA A 197 13.16 -39.53 1.30
CA ALA A 197 13.51 -40.89 0.97
C ALA A 197 12.29 -41.73 0.59
N ASP A 198 12.47 -42.68 -0.31
CA ASP A 198 11.37 -43.42 -0.92
C ASP A 198 10.57 -44.26 0.08
N PHE A 199 11.13 -44.57 1.26
CA PHE A 199 10.48 -45.33 2.33
C PHE A 199 9.39 -44.57 3.08
N PHE A 200 9.22 -43.26 2.85
CA PHE A 200 8.08 -42.50 3.36
C PHE A 200 6.81 -42.81 2.55
N ASP A 201 5.78 -43.30 3.23
CA ASP A 201 4.57 -43.87 2.62
C ASP A 201 3.29 -43.40 3.32
N TRP A 202 3.39 -42.49 4.28
CA TRP A 202 2.24 -41.93 4.98
C TRP A 202 2.38 -40.42 5.17
N ILE A 203 1.44 -39.63 4.65
CA ILE A 203 1.42 -38.17 4.82
C ILE A 203 0.46 -37.78 5.95
N SER A 204 0.88 -36.85 6.81
CA SER A 204 0.07 -36.34 7.91
C SER A 204 0.14 -34.81 7.95
N ILE A 205 -0.99 -34.13 7.73
CA ILE A 205 -1.15 -32.68 7.77
C ILE A 205 -2.23 -32.29 8.77
N ASP A 206 -3.43 -32.84 8.61
CA ASP A 206 -4.60 -32.65 9.47
C ASP A 206 -5.44 -33.94 9.52
N SER A 207 -6.63 -33.91 10.15
CA SER A 207 -7.49 -35.09 10.25
C SER A 207 -8.08 -35.57 8.92
N ASN A 208 -8.11 -34.72 7.89
CA ASN A 208 -8.61 -35.04 6.56
C ASN A 208 -7.50 -35.51 5.63
N VAL A 209 -6.25 -35.13 5.92
CA VAL A 209 -5.04 -35.53 5.20
C VAL A 209 -4.07 -36.21 6.18
N ASP A 210 -4.50 -37.38 6.64
CA ASP A 210 -3.67 -38.36 7.37
C ASP A 210 -3.83 -39.72 6.68
N ILE A 211 -3.13 -39.89 5.57
CA ILE A 211 -3.42 -40.96 4.60
C ILE A 211 -2.18 -41.77 4.25
N HIS A 212 -2.40 -43.08 4.07
CA HIS A 212 -1.41 -43.99 3.50
C HIS A 212 -1.34 -43.78 1.99
N TYR A 213 -0.12 -43.69 1.47
CA TYR A 213 0.15 -43.48 0.05
C TYR A 213 1.24 -44.45 -0.43
N PRO A 214 0.85 -45.65 -0.91
CA PRO A 214 1.80 -46.66 -1.36
C PRO A 214 2.55 -46.21 -2.62
N LYS A 215 3.79 -46.68 -2.79
CA LYS A 215 4.68 -46.37 -3.93
C LYS A 215 4.07 -46.62 -5.31
N THR A 216 3.00 -47.43 -5.40
CA THR A 216 2.34 -47.82 -6.66
C THR A 216 1.29 -46.81 -7.14
N HIS A 217 0.97 -45.77 -6.36
CA HIS A 217 -0.06 -44.79 -6.72
C HIS A 217 0.55 -43.60 -7.48
N ASN A 218 0.60 -43.69 -8.81
CA ASN A 218 1.32 -42.75 -9.68
C ASN A 218 0.49 -41.55 -10.20
N ALA A 219 -0.67 -41.22 -9.63
CA ALA A 219 -1.49 -40.14 -10.18
C ALA A 219 -2.40 -39.47 -9.14
N GLY A 220 -2.41 -38.14 -9.14
CA GLY A 220 -3.34 -37.28 -8.38
C GLY A 220 -2.96 -35.81 -8.51
N ASP A 221 -3.93 -34.90 -8.39
CA ASP A 221 -3.65 -33.46 -8.36
C ASP A 221 -3.09 -33.06 -6.99
N LYS A 222 -1.95 -32.37 -6.94
CA LYS A 222 -1.29 -31.96 -5.69
C LYS A 222 -2.16 -31.08 -4.78
N TYR A 223 -3.17 -30.41 -5.32
CA TYR A 223 -4.04 -29.52 -4.54
C TYR A 223 -5.02 -30.25 -3.61
N VAL A 224 -5.15 -31.58 -3.70
CA VAL A 224 -5.93 -32.37 -2.74
C VAL A 224 -5.27 -32.42 -1.35
N TYR A 225 -3.99 -32.07 -1.23
CA TYR A 225 -3.23 -32.08 0.03
C TYR A 225 -3.17 -30.70 0.72
N THR A 226 -4.21 -29.90 0.51
CA THR A 226 -4.27 -28.53 1.03
C THR A 226 -4.98 -28.50 2.37
N ALA A 227 -4.52 -27.61 3.25
CA ALA A 227 -5.17 -27.30 4.52
C ALA A 227 -4.82 -25.87 4.97
N LEU A 228 -5.45 -25.41 6.05
CA LEU A 228 -5.12 -24.14 6.68
C LEU A 228 -3.78 -24.26 7.40
N GLN A 229 -2.79 -23.47 7.01
CA GLN A 229 -1.47 -23.53 7.66
C GLN A 229 -1.52 -23.10 9.13
N SER A 230 -2.35 -22.10 9.44
CA SER A 230 -2.45 -21.51 10.79
C SER A 230 -2.98 -22.45 11.86
N THR A 231 -3.67 -23.53 11.47
CA THR A 231 -4.22 -24.53 12.41
C THR A 231 -3.39 -25.81 12.45
N ASN A 232 -2.38 -25.94 11.58
CA ASN A 232 -1.58 -27.15 11.43
C ASN A 232 -0.09 -26.83 11.62
N PRO A 233 0.36 -26.58 12.87
CA PRO A 233 1.73 -26.20 13.15
C PRO A 233 2.74 -27.35 12.98
N ALA A 234 2.29 -28.60 12.80
CA ALA A 234 3.11 -29.77 12.51
C ALA A 234 2.53 -30.56 11.33
N PHE A 235 3.33 -30.80 10.29
CA PHE A 235 2.94 -31.57 9.12
C PHE A 235 4.15 -32.24 8.46
N GLY A 236 3.96 -33.38 7.81
CA GLY A 236 5.07 -34.14 7.23
C GLY A 236 4.72 -35.57 6.88
N TRP A 237 5.72 -36.44 6.94
CA TRP A 237 5.61 -37.83 6.51
C TRP A 237 6.09 -38.82 7.57
N SER A 238 5.47 -39.99 7.59
CA SER A 238 5.90 -41.16 8.34
C SER A 238 6.24 -42.31 7.40
N SER A 239 7.10 -43.20 7.87
CA SER A 239 7.40 -44.47 7.22
C SER A 239 6.83 -45.62 8.03
N THR A 240 5.92 -46.38 7.45
CA THR A 240 5.39 -47.59 8.08
C THR A 240 6.42 -48.74 8.14
N THR A 241 7.43 -48.69 7.28
CA THR A 241 8.47 -49.74 7.19
C THR A 241 9.69 -49.46 8.07
N LYS A 242 10.09 -48.19 8.19
CA LYS A 242 11.24 -47.77 9.01
C LYS A 242 10.83 -47.28 10.40
N ASN A 243 9.54 -47.04 10.64
CA ASN A 243 9.01 -46.48 11.89
C ASN A 243 9.64 -45.15 12.29
N VAL A 244 9.99 -44.33 11.28
CA VAL A 244 10.53 -42.97 11.43
C VAL A 244 9.62 -41.95 10.77
N GLY A 245 9.69 -40.71 11.22
CA GLY A 245 8.96 -39.58 10.66
C GLY A 245 9.86 -38.37 10.40
N LEU A 246 9.44 -37.51 9.48
CA LEU A 246 10.04 -36.20 9.23
C LEU A 246 8.93 -35.15 9.07
N PHE A 247 8.94 -34.13 9.92
CA PHE A 247 7.90 -33.11 10.02
C PHE A 247 8.49 -31.71 10.03
N TYR A 248 7.77 -30.77 9.43
CA TYR A 248 8.01 -29.35 9.65
C TYR A 248 7.12 -28.84 10.77
N ILE A 249 7.74 -28.08 11.68
CA ILE A 249 7.10 -27.48 12.84
C ILE A 249 7.23 -25.97 12.77
N ASN A 250 6.10 -25.29 12.56
CA ASN A 250 6.01 -23.83 12.58
C ASN A 250 5.56 -23.38 13.98
N PRO A 251 6.44 -22.76 14.80
CA PRO A 251 6.09 -22.32 16.15
C PRO A 251 5.24 -21.04 16.18
N SER A 252 5.15 -20.36 15.04
CA SER A 252 4.43 -19.10 14.84
C SER A 252 4.04 -18.95 13.38
N MET A 253 2.97 -18.20 13.13
CA MET A 253 2.54 -17.81 11.79
C MET A 253 2.96 -16.38 11.41
N GLU A 254 3.84 -15.73 12.20
CA GLU A 254 4.09 -14.29 12.06
C GLU A 254 4.57 -13.84 10.68
N TYR A 255 5.34 -14.71 10.01
CA TYR A 255 5.92 -14.46 8.69
C TYR A 255 5.08 -15.03 7.54
N MET A 256 4.09 -15.88 7.84
CA MET A 256 3.19 -16.43 6.84
C MET A 256 2.29 -15.34 6.30
N SER A 257 1.88 -15.44 5.04
CA SER A 257 1.09 -14.41 4.36
C SER A 257 -0.35 -14.87 4.14
N GLY A 258 -1.31 -13.93 4.11
CA GLY A 258 -2.74 -14.22 3.86
C GLY A 258 -3.58 -14.57 5.09
N GLY A 259 -3.05 -14.33 6.29
CA GLY A 259 -3.79 -14.53 7.55
C GLY A 259 -4.20 -15.96 7.89
N PRO A 260 -5.11 -16.11 8.86
CA PRO A 260 -5.52 -17.40 9.44
C PRO A 260 -6.50 -18.18 8.57
N THR A 261 -6.86 -17.64 7.40
CA THR A 261 -7.75 -18.27 6.43
C THR A 261 -7.00 -18.77 5.18
N LYS A 262 -5.67 -18.59 5.14
CA LYS A 262 -4.85 -19.00 4.01
C LYS A 262 -4.79 -20.53 3.91
N VAL A 263 -5.35 -21.06 2.82
CA VAL A 263 -5.23 -22.45 2.39
C VAL A 263 -3.95 -22.63 1.58
N GLU A 264 -3.23 -23.72 1.83
CA GLU A 264 -2.06 -24.11 1.06
C GLU A 264 -1.78 -25.62 1.14
N PHE A 265 -1.06 -26.18 0.17
CA PHE A 265 -0.57 -27.56 0.30
C PHE A 265 0.75 -27.62 1.05
N MET A 266 0.80 -28.49 2.06
CA MET A 266 1.93 -28.63 3.00
C MET A 266 2.79 -29.87 2.70
N GLY A 267 2.36 -30.70 1.77
CA GLY A 267 3.05 -31.89 1.28
C GLY A 267 2.33 -32.48 0.08
N HIS A 268 2.99 -33.34 -0.68
CA HIS A 268 2.41 -34.14 -1.78
C HIS A 268 3.42 -35.20 -2.21
N ARG A 269 3.06 -36.13 -3.11
CA ARG A 269 4.07 -36.83 -3.92
C ARG A 269 4.30 -36.10 -5.23
N ASN A 270 5.53 -36.09 -5.72
CA ASN A 270 5.92 -35.40 -6.93
C ASN A 270 5.08 -35.88 -8.13
N THR A 271 4.85 -35.02 -9.12
CA THR A 271 4.09 -35.37 -10.33
C THR A 271 4.96 -35.97 -11.44
N THR A 272 6.22 -36.28 -11.14
CA THR A 272 7.16 -36.97 -12.04
C THR A 272 6.95 -38.49 -11.96
N ALA A 273 7.62 -39.24 -12.84
CA ALA A 273 7.50 -40.70 -12.88
C ALA A 273 7.99 -41.38 -11.59
N GLU A 274 8.92 -40.73 -10.88
CA GLU A 274 9.53 -41.18 -9.63
C GLU A 274 8.62 -40.95 -8.41
N ALA A 275 7.69 -39.99 -8.51
CA ALA A 275 6.68 -39.66 -7.50
C ALA A 275 7.23 -39.54 -6.07
N GLU A 276 8.35 -38.83 -5.87
CA GLU A 276 8.99 -38.76 -4.55
C GLU A 276 8.11 -38.04 -3.52
N PRO A 277 8.05 -38.49 -2.26
CA PRO A 277 7.35 -37.76 -1.20
C PRO A 277 7.97 -36.39 -0.98
N CYS A 278 7.14 -35.36 -0.90
CA CYS A 278 7.54 -33.96 -0.74
C CYS A 278 6.85 -33.35 0.48
N VAL A 279 7.58 -32.54 1.24
CA VAL A 279 7.05 -31.72 2.34
C VAL A 279 7.43 -30.26 2.12
N LEU A 280 6.47 -29.34 2.27
CA LEU A 280 6.60 -27.95 1.85
C LEU A 280 6.10 -26.98 2.93
N ASN A 281 6.95 -26.04 3.32
CA ASN A 281 6.59 -24.91 4.17
C ASN A 281 6.46 -23.65 3.31
N TYR A 282 5.26 -23.38 2.80
CA TYR A 282 4.97 -22.15 2.07
C TYR A 282 4.76 -21.00 3.03
N TRP A 283 5.71 -20.07 3.09
CA TRP A 283 5.43 -18.85 3.83
C TRP A 283 4.54 -17.89 3.03
N ARG A 284 4.49 -18.02 1.68
CA ARG A 284 3.52 -17.30 0.84
C ARG A 284 3.35 -17.88 -0.57
N SER A 285 2.19 -17.62 -1.20
CA SER A 285 1.87 -18.00 -2.60
C SER A 285 0.68 -17.18 -3.13
N SER A 286 0.45 -17.22 -4.44
CA SER A 286 -0.78 -16.71 -5.09
C SER A 286 -1.96 -17.69 -5.06
N HIS A 287 -1.80 -18.92 -4.57
CA HIS A 287 -2.86 -19.93 -4.52
C HIS A 287 -4.06 -19.45 -3.70
N TYR A 288 -5.28 -19.79 -4.13
CA TYR A 288 -6.51 -19.39 -3.43
C TYR A 288 -6.60 -17.86 -3.25
N GLY A 289 -6.13 -17.13 -4.26
CA GLY A 289 -6.08 -15.67 -4.31
C GLY A 289 -5.02 -15.03 -3.41
N GLY A 290 -4.01 -15.81 -3.02
CA GLY A 290 -3.05 -15.51 -1.98
C GLY A 290 -2.22 -14.23 -2.13
N ALA A 291 -1.35 -14.03 -1.14
CA ALA A 291 -0.68 -12.78 -0.87
C ALA A 291 0.67 -12.65 -1.59
N GLU A 292 0.90 -11.52 -2.27
CA GLU A 292 2.15 -11.16 -2.96
C GLU A 292 3.01 -10.22 -2.11
N ALA A 293 4.32 -10.29 -2.28
CA ALA A 293 5.23 -9.27 -1.77
C ALA A 293 5.85 -8.56 -2.97
N ASN A 294 5.57 -7.26 -3.11
CA ASN A 294 6.18 -6.43 -4.16
C ASN A 294 6.88 -5.26 -3.49
N ILE A 295 8.20 -5.21 -3.60
CA ILE A 295 9.07 -4.21 -2.97
C ILE A 295 9.44 -3.21 -4.06
N ALA A 296 9.17 -1.93 -3.84
CA ALA A 296 9.40 -0.91 -4.86
C ALA A 296 10.90 -0.70 -5.09
N ALA A 297 11.28 -0.30 -6.30
CA ALA A 297 12.61 0.25 -6.53
C ALA A 297 12.82 1.47 -5.60
N GLY A 298 13.96 1.54 -4.91
CA GLY A 298 14.19 2.59 -3.90
C GLY A 298 13.74 2.25 -2.48
N GLU A 299 12.95 1.19 -2.27
CA GLU A 299 12.46 0.80 -0.94
C GLU A 299 13.50 -0.05 -0.21
N ALA A 300 13.97 0.39 0.96
CA ALA A 300 14.69 -0.49 1.86
C ALA A 300 13.68 -1.39 2.59
N TRP A 301 13.81 -2.71 2.45
CA TRP A 301 12.88 -3.67 3.05
C TRP A 301 13.63 -4.91 3.54
N ASN A 302 13.26 -5.40 4.72
CA ASN A 302 13.79 -6.66 5.24
C ASN A 302 12.67 -7.54 5.80
N LYS A 303 12.87 -8.87 5.72
CA LYS A 303 11.96 -9.83 6.34
C LYS A 303 12.67 -11.14 6.65
N ILE A 304 12.51 -11.57 7.89
CA ILE A 304 12.90 -12.89 8.39
C ILE A 304 11.72 -13.85 8.30
N ILE A 305 11.97 -15.02 7.68
CA ILE A 305 11.04 -16.15 7.55
C ILE A 305 11.54 -17.29 8.44
N GLY A 306 10.73 -17.70 9.42
CA GLY A 306 11.13 -18.65 10.46
C GLY A 306 11.63 -17.96 11.74
N PRO A 307 12.40 -18.66 12.60
CA PRO A 307 12.80 -20.05 12.46
C PRO A 307 11.66 -21.05 12.63
N PHE A 308 11.64 -22.07 11.78
CA PHE A 308 10.83 -23.27 11.93
C PHE A 308 11.75 -24.49 12.11
N PHE A 309 11.19 -25.59 12.62
CA PHE A 309 11.95 -26.76 13.03
C PHE A 309 11.68 -27.96 12.11
N ILE A 310 12.73 -28.53 11.54
CA ILE A 310 12.69 -29.77 10.77
C ILE A 310 12.94 -30.90 11.76
N TYR A 311 11.87 -31.61 12.12
CA TYR A 311 11.84 -32.57 13.21
C TYR A 311 11.80 -34.00 12.68
N ALA A 312 12.73 -34.84 13.12
CA ALA A 312 12.69 -36.27 12.91
C ALA A 312 12.35 -36.99 14.22
N ASN A 313 11.57 -38.05 14.12
CA ASN A 313 11.21 -38.88 15.26
C ASN A 313 10.97 -40.33 14.86
N SER A 314 10.70 -41.18 15.85
CA SER A 314 10.40 -42.59 15.65
C SER A 314 9.30 -43.04 16.61
N GLY A 315 8.50 -44.02 16.23
CA GLY A 315 7.40 -44.50 17.05
C GLY A 315 6.74 -45.76 16.48
N ASN A 316 5.89 -46.40 17.29
CA ASN A 316 5.17 -47.59 16.87
C ASN A 316 3.96 -47.22 15.98
N GLY A 317 4.21 -47.04 14.69
CA GLY A 317 3.21 -46.67 13.68
C GLY A 317 2.99 -45.16 13.51
N HIS A 318 2.42 -44.77 12.36
CA HIS A 318 2.25 -43.37 11.94
C HIS A 318 1.49 -42.52 12.97
N ALA A 319 0.45 -43.06 13.62
CA ALA A 319 -0.34 -42.32 14.60
C ALA A 319 0.48 -41.88 15.82
N ALA A 320 1.38 -42.74 16.31
CA ALA A 320 2.28 -42.41 17.43
C ALA A 320 3.33 -41.37 17.00
N ILE A 321 3.88 -41.55 15.80
CA ILE A 321 4.86 -40.64 15.18
C ILE A 321 4.27 -39.23 15.00
N TYR A 322 3.08 -39.11 14.43
CA TYR A 322 2.43 -37.82 14.22
C TYR A 322 1.93 -37.17 15.52
N ALA A 323 1.43 -37.97 16.48
CA ALA A 323 1.08 -37.46 17.80
C ALA A 323 2.29 -36.86 18.53
N ASP A 324 3.47 -37.46 18.39
CA ASP A 324 4.71 -36.92 18.93
C ASP A 324 5.13 -35.62 18.22
N ALA A 325 5.02 -35.52 16.90
CA ALA A 325 5.27 -34.28 16.16
C ALA A 325 4.35 -33.13 16.64
N LYS A 326 3.06 -33.39 16.87
CA LYS A 326 2.12 -32.40 17.43
C LYS A 326 2.50 -31.97 18.86
N LYS A 327 2.95 -32.91 19.71
CA LYS A 327 3.47 -32.58 21.04
C LYS A 327 4.71 -31.70 20.94
N ARG A 328 5.62 -32.01 20.00
CA ARG A 328 6.81 -31.20 19.75
C ARG A 328 6.46 -29.80 19.28
N ALA A 329 5.44 -29.63 18.43
CA ALA A 329 4.98 -28.30 18.02
C ALA A 329 4.49 -27.45 19.19
N ALA A 330 3.80 -28.03 20.17
CA ALA A 330 3.42 -27.30 21.39
C ALA A 330 4.64 -26.85 22.21
N ILE A 331 5.67 -27.69 22.30
CA ILE A 331 6.95 -27.35 22.96
C ILE A 331 7.65 -26.20 22.21
N GLU A 332 7.79 -26.28 20.89
CA GLU A 332 8.44 -25.22 20.09
C GLU A 332 7.64 -23.91 20.12
N THR A 333 6.30 -23.97 20.10
CA THR A 333 5.43 -22.78 20.25
C THR A 333 5.65 -22.09 21.60
N ALA A 334 5.82 -22.86 22.67
CA ALA A 334 6.12 -22.33 24.00
C ALA A 334 7.55 -21.76 24.09
N LYS A 335 8.51 -22.41 23.41
CA LYS A 335 9.92 -22.03 23.36
C LYS A 335 10.16 -20.77 22.54
N TRP A 336 9.45 -20.58 21.42
CA TRP A 336 9.55 -19.41 20.56
C TRP A 336 9.11 -18.13 21.30
N PRO A 337 9.74 -16.95 21.08
CA PRO A 337 10.87 -16.70 20.17
C PRO A 337 12.21 -17.21 20.72
N TYR A 338 13.13 -17.57 19.81
CA TYR A 338 14.41 -18.20 20.18
C TYR A 338 15.50 -17.17 20.47
N GLU A 339 16.05 -17.16 21.68
CA GLU A 339 17.05 -16.18 22.15
C GLU A 339 18.43 -16.30 21.48
N TRP A 340 18.71 -17.43 20.83
CA TRP A 340 19.96 -17.63 20.10
C TRP A 340 19.97 -16.96 18.72
N VAL A 341 18.81 -16.56 18.18
CA VAL A 341 18.72 -15.85 16.89
C VAL A 341 19.28 -14.45 17.05
N LYS A 342 20.40 -14.16 16.39
CA LYS A 342 21.11 -12.87 16.48
C LYS A 342 21.66 -12.42 15.13
N GLY A 343 21.89 -11.11 14.99
CA GLY A 343 22.49 -10.53 13.78
C GLY A 343 21.53 -10.38 12.60
N VAL A 344 20.23 -10.51 12.84
CA VAL A 344 19.14 -10.30 11.86
C VAL A 344 17.98 -9.55 12.54
N ASP A 345 17.02 -9.01 11.78
CA ASP A 345 15.84 -8.32 12.31
C ASP A 345 14.83 -9.30 12.95
N TYR A 346 15.18 -9.76 14.15
CA TYR A 346 14.41 -10.68 14.96
C TYR A 346 14.35 -10.17 16.41
N PRO A 347 13.26 -9.51 16.82
CA PRO A 347 13.11 -9.01 18.18
C PRO A 347 13.14 -10.16 19.20
N SER A 348 13.95 -10.01 20.25
CA SER A 348 14.05 -10.97 21.35
C SER A 348 12.73 -11.07 22.13
N LYS A 349 12.61 -12.07 23.01
CA LYS A 349 11.38 -12.26 23.80
C LYS A 349 11.03 -11.05 24.64
N SER A 350 12.04 -10.37 25.20
CA SER A 350 11.85 -9.18 26.05
C SER A 350 11.39 -7.94 25.27
N GLU A 351 11.60 -7.92 23.95
CA GLU A 351 11.25 -6.79 23.10
C GLU A 351 9.84 -6.90 22.51
N ARG A 352 9.30 -8.11 22.50
CA ARG A 352 7.96 -8.38 22.00
C ARG A 352 6.91 -8.05 23.04
N ALA A 353 5.74 -7.68 22.55
CA ALA A 353 4.63 -7.16 23.32
C ALA A 353 3.46 -8.14 23.35
N THR A 354 2.50 -7.84 24.22
CA THR A 354 1.19 -8.51 24.26
C THR A 354 0.11 -7.47 24.00
N VAL A 355 -0.85 -7.76 23.13
CA VAL A 355 -2.04 -6.92 22.92
C VAL A 355 -3.28 -7.66 23.37
N LYS A 356 -4.12 -7.02 24.19
CA LYS A 356 -5.34 -7.62 24.72
C LYS A 356 -6.52 -6.64 24.67
N GLY A 357 -7.72 -7.18 24.80
CA GLY A 357 -8.95 -6.39 24.87
C GLY A 357 -10.19 -7.27 24.98
N GLN A 358 -11.37 -6.64 24.88
CA GLN A 358 -12.65 -7.35 24.89
C GLN A 358 -13.60 -6.76 23.84
N PHE A 359 -14.06 -7.59 22.90
CA PHE A 359 -15.14 -7.22 21.99
C PHE A 359 -16.51 -7.29 22.68
N ILE A 360 -17.36 -6.32 22.38
CA ILE A 360 -18.78 -6.29 22.76
C ILE A 360 -19.60 -6.25 21.48
N LEU A 361 -20.35 -7.32 21.21
CA LEU A 361 -21.20 -7.40 20.02
C LEU A 361 -22.50 -6.63 20.23
N ASP A 362 -22.79 -5.72 19.31
CA ASP A 362 -24.03 -4.95 19.22
C ASP A 362 -24.66 -5.14 17.83
N ASP A 363 -25.20 -6.33 17.60
CA ASP A 363 -25.85 -6.71 16.33
C ASP A 363 -27.37 -6.51 16.44
N GLN A 364 -27.79 -5.26 16.29
CA GLN A 364 -29.18 -4.78 16.38
C GLN A 364 -30.20 -5.83 15.91
N GLY A 365 -31.07 -6.29 16.82
CA GLY A 365 -32.11 -7.28 16.54
C GLY A 365 -31.73 -8.74 16.80
N VAL A 366 -30.45 -9.06 17.03
CA VAL A 366 -29.97 -10.38 17.45
C VAL A 366 -29.64 -10.34 18.95
N LYS A 367 -30.29 -11.17 19.77
CA LYS A 367 -30.10 -11.19 21.24
C LYS A 367 -28.77 -11.83 21.69
N SER A 368 -27.90 -12.24 20.77
CA SER A 368 -26.64 -12.90 21.13
C SER A 368 -25.56 -11.87 21.42
N THR A 369 -25.03 -11.88 22.64
CA THR A 369 -23.85 -11.10 23.04
C THR A 369 -22.58 -11.96 23.07
N LYS A 370 -22.66 -13.20 22.57
CA LYS A 370 -21.56 -14.18 22.60
C LYS A 370 -20.93 -14.31 21.23
N PHE A 371 -19.62 -14.55 21.23
CA PHE A 371 -18.84 -14.82 20.04
C PHE A 371 -18.64 -16.33 19.83
N SER A 372 -18.58 -16.75 18.56
CA SER A 372 -18.26 -18.13 18.15
C SER A 372 -17.06 -18.12 17.22
N ASN A 373 -16.00 -18.88 17.55
CA ASN A 373 -14.76 -18.93 16.77
C ASN A 373 -14.10 -17.56 16.49
N LEU A 374 -14.26 -16.60 17.41
CA LEU A 374 -13.66 -15.27 17.33
C LEU A 374 -12.18 -15.36 16.98
N THR A 375 -11.80 -14.72 15.88
CA THR A 375 -10.42 -14.64 15.41
C THR A 375 -10.04 -13.17 15.38
N VAL A 376 -8.95 -12.84 16.05
CA VAL A 376 -8.47 -11.45 16.21
C VAL A 376 -7.05 -11.37 15.70
N GLY A 377 -6.73 -10.33 14.93
CA GLY A 377 -5.42 -10.17 14.33
C GLY A 377 -4.89 -8.75 14.32
N LEU A 378 -3.57 -8.65 14.30
CA LEU A 378 -2.83 -7.42 14.03
C LEU A 378 -2.06 -7.61 12.73
N ALA A 379 -2.31 -6.76 11.75
CA ALA A 379 -1.59 -6.75 10.49
C ALA A 379 -1.24 -5.32 10.10
N HIS A 380 -0.37 -5.17 9.11
CA HIS A 380 0.01 -3.86 8.59
C HIS A 380 -1.23 -3.10 8.07
N VAL A 381 -1.15 -1.76 8.09
CA VAL A 381 -2.19 -0.93 7.47
C VAL A 381 -2.28 -1.26 5.98
N ALA A 382 -3.50 -1.32 5.44
CA ALA A 382 -3.69 -1.59 4.02
C ALA A 382 -2.95 -0.55 3.17
N TYR A 383 -2.32 -1.00 2.09
CA TYR A 383 -1.44 -0.19 1.24
C TYR A 383 -1.63 -0.54 -0.24
N ILE A 384 -1.20 0.35 -1.14
CA ILE A 384 -1.18 0.07 -2.58
C ILE A 384 0.12 -0.68 -2.88
N SER A 385 0.02 -1.89 -3.42
CA SER A 385 1.19 -2.69 -3.76
C SER A 385 1.86 -2.14 -5.03
N PRO A 386 3.18 -1.87 -5.04
CA PRO A 386 3.89 -1.43 -6.24
C PRO A 386 3.93 -2.59 -7.23
N ARG A 387 3.20 -2.50 -8.35
CA ARG A 387 3.16 -3.54 -9.38
C ARG A 387 3.82 -3.05 -10.68
N PRO A 388 4.31 -3.94 -11.55
CA PRO A 388 4.87 -3.55 -12.84
C PRO A 388 3.88 -2.76 -13.71
N ASN A 389 4.41 -1.94 -14.64
CA ASN A 389 3.68 -1.11 -15.61
C ASN A 389 2.81 -1.95 -16.57
N SER A 390 1.72 -2.51 -16.07
CA SER A 390 0.66 -3.24 -16.81
C SER A 390 -0.39 -3.84 -15.88
N SER A 391 -0.10 -3.93 -14.58
CA SER A 391 -1.02 -4.47 -13.58
C SER A 391 -1.84 -3.36 -12.92
N PRO A 392 -3.16 -3.53 -12.71
CA PRO A 392 -3.96 -2.56 -11.99
C PRO A 392 -3.43 -2.39 -10.55
N GLU A 393 -3.55 -1.18 -10.00
CA GLU A 393 -3.29 -0.93 -8.59
C GLU A 393 -4.24 -1.79 -7.74
N VAL A 394 -3.67 -2.55 -6.80
CA VAL A 394 -4.44 -3.41 -5.89
C VAL A 394 -4.23 -2.96 -4.45
N ILE A 395 -5.32 -2.57 -3.80
CA ILE A 395 -5.34 -2.36 -2.35
C ILE A 395 -5.02 -3.70 -1.68
N THR A 396 -3.90 -3.73 -0.98
CA THR A 396 -3.37 -4.91 -0.29
C THR A 396 -3.72 -4.82 1.19
N ASN A 397 -4.66 -5.66 1.62
CA ASN A 397 -5.02 -5.86 3.01
C ASN A 397 -4.35 -7.14 3.55
N TRP A 398 -4.67 -7.51 4.79
CA TRP A 398 -4.06 -8.67 5.45
C TRP A 398 -4.22 -10.01 4.70
N GLN A 399 -5.27 -10.18 3.87
CA GLN A 399 -5.48 -11.40 3.07
C GLN A 399 -4.52 -11.48 1.88
N ARG A 400 -4.00 -10.33 1.41
CA ARG A 400 -3.13 -10.22 0.22
C ARG A 400 -1.71 -9.75 0.54
N ASP A 401 -1.42 -9.39 1.80
CA ASP A 401 -0.12 -8.85 2.21
C ASP A 401 0.92 -9.95 2.41
N GLY A 402 1.99 -9.90 1.60
CA GLY A 402 3.19 -10.73 1.77
C GLY A 402 4.41 -9.99 2.33
N LYS A 403 4.37 -8.65 2.45
CA LYS A 403 5.54 -7.82 2.78
C LYS A 403 5.77 -7.70 4.28
N PHE A 404 4.71 -7.62 5.07
CA PHE A 404 4.82 -7.36 6.51
C PHE A 404 4.49 -8.58 7.35
N TYR A 405 4.58 -8.41 8.66
CA TYR A 405 4.26 -9.41 9.66
C TYR A 405 2.81 -9.30 10.11
N GLN A 406 2.23 -10.45 10.46
CA GLN A 406 0.85 -10.52 10.94
C GLN A 406 0.73 -11.45 12.15
N PHE A 407 -0.12 -11.10 13.11
CA PHE A 407 -0.27 -11.85 14.36
C PHE A 407 -1.73 -12.16 14.57
N TRP A 408 -2.07 -13.40 14.91
CA TRP A 408 -3.45 -13.85 15.03
C TRP A 408 -3.64 -14.71 16.27
N ALA A 409 -4.78 -14.58 16.92
CA ALA A 409 -5.18 -15.39 18.06
C ALA A 409 -6.68 -15.68 18.03
N LYS A 410 -7.07 -16.75 18.74
CA LYS A 410 -8.48 -17.03 19.03
C LYS A 410 -8.92 -16.22 20.24
N GLY A 411 -10.09 -15.62 20.14
CA GLY A 411 -10.77 -14.97 21.25
C GLY A 411 -11.73 -15.92 21.97
N ASN A 412 -12.11 -15.53 23.18
CA ASN A 412 -13.06 -16.26 24.00
C ASN A 412 -14.51 -15.92 23.63
N THR A 413 -15.45 -16.76 24.05
CA THR A 413 -16.89 -16.59 23.80
C THR A 413 -17.48 -15.31 24.41
N ASN A 414 -16.82 -14.74 25.42
CA ASN A 414 -17.17 -13.45 26.05
C ASN A 414 -16.51 -12.24 25.37
N GLY A 415 -15.87 -12.44 24.23
CA GLY A 415 -15.20 -11.40 23.43
C GLY A 415 -13.79 -11.03 23.89
N THR A 416 -13.30 -11.57 25.02
CA THR A 416 -11.91 -11.31 25.46
C THR A 416 -10.90 -11.97 24.54
N PHE A 417 -9.77 -11.32 24.30
CA PHE A 417 -8.69 -11.87 23.48
C PHE A 417 -7.32 -11.41 23.98
N GLU A 418 -6.30 -12.18 23.65
CA GLU A 418 -4.89 -11.84 23.87
C GLU A 418 -4.05 -12.32 22.67
N ILE A 419 -3.25 -11.42 22.12
CA ILE A 419 -2.26 -11.69 21.07
C ILE A 419 -0.89 -11.44 21.69
N GLY A 420 -0.17 -12.52 22.01
CA GLY A 420 1.16 -12.44 22.60
C GLY A 420 2.29 -12.38 21.57
N LYS A 421 3.50 -12.04 22.04
CA LYS A 421 4.77 -12.10 21.28
C LYS A 421 4.79 -11.25 19.99
N VAL A 422 4.02 -10.16 19.99
CA VAL A 422 3.86 -9.23 18.85
C VAL A 422 5.12 -8.38 18.71
N ARG A 423 5.59 -8.18 17.48
CA ARG A 423 6.71 -7.27 17.20
C ARG A 423 6.32 -5.82 17.50
N PRO A 424 7.24 -4.96 17.96
CA PRO A 424 6.96 -3.53 18.08
C PRO A 424 6.62 -2.93 16.71
N GLY A 425 5.63 -2.04 16.65
CA GLY A 425 5.19 -1.46 15.38
C GLY A 425 3.82 -0.80 15.42
N LYS A 426 3.35 -0.36 14.26
CA LYS A 426 2.00 0.18 14.06
C LYS A 426 1.18 -0.82 13.27
N TYR A 427 -0.01 -1.11 13.76
CA TYR A 427 -0.89 -2.15 13.22
C TYR A 427 -2.32 -1.64 13.06
N THR A 428 -3.06 -2.36 12.22
CA THR A 428 -4.52 -2.38 12.21
C THR A 428 -4.98 -3.66 12.92
N LEU A 429 -5.89 -3.50 13.88
CA LEU A 429 -6.60 -4.60 14.52
C LEU A 429 -7.78 -5.03 13.65
N TYR A 430 -7.84 -6.32 13.35
CA TYR A 430 -8.94 -6.97 12.65
C TYR A 430 -9.61 -7.98 13.58
N ALA A 431 -10.92 -8.16 13.44
CA ALA A 431 -11.60 -9.31 14.02
C ALA A 431 -12.76 -9.82 13.16
N PHE A 432 -12.97 -11.13 13.17
CA PHE A 432 -14.13 -11.78 12.58
C PHE A 432 -14.56 -12.97 13.43
N THR A 433 -15.83 -13.38 13.34
CA THR A 433 -16.42 -14.44 14.16
C THR A 433 -17.56 -15.10 13.37
N ASP A 434 -17.81 -16.38 13.62
CA ASP A 434 -18.91 -17.08 12.96
C ASP A 434 -20.26 -16.46 13.31
N GLY A 435 -21.14 -16.35 12.31
CA GLY A 435 -22.48 -15.79 12.48
C GLY A 435 -22.57 -14.27 12.33
N VAL A 436 -21.42 -13.58 12.24
CA VAL A 436 -21.39 -12.11 12.08
C VAL A 436 -20.84 -11.77 10.70
N LEU A 437 -21.71 -11.26 9.83
CA LEU A 437 -21.31 -10.81 8.50
C LEU A 437 -20.45 -9.53 8.60
N GLY A 438 -19.31 -9.53 7.91
CA GLY A 438 -18.36 -8.42 7.89
C GLY A 438 -17.14 -8.68 8.77
N GLU A 439 -16.34 -7.62 8.98
CA GLU A 439 -15.20 -7.64 9.87
C GLU A 439 -15.11 -6.36 10.71
N TYR A 440 -14.58 -6.49 11.92
CA TYR A 440 -14.18 -5.35 12.73
C TYR A 440 -12.81 -4.86 12.28
N ILE A 441 -12.64 -3.54 12.13
CA ILE A 441 -11.37 -2.92 11.75
C ILE A 441 -11.10 -1.71 12.65
N LYS A 442 -9.92 -1.67 13.27
CA LYS A 442 -9.42 -0.51 14.03
C LYS A 442 -7.96 -0.24 13.69
N ALA A 443 -7.72 0.83 12.93
CA ALA A 443 -6.38 1.30 12.61
C ALA A 443 -5.71 2.01 13.80
N GLY A 444 -4.38 2.19 13.72
CA GLY A 444 -3.63 3.02 14.66
C GLY A 444 -3.30 2.35 15.99
N VAL A 445 -3.29 1.01 16.03
CA VAL A 445 -2.79 0.28 17.21
C VAL A 445 -1.27 0.37 17.24
N VAL A 446 -0.73 1.09 18.23
CA VAL A 446 0.70 1.20 18.46
C VAL A 446 1.13 0.12 19.45
N VAL A 447 2.02 -0.76 19.02
CA VAL A 447 2.59 -1.82 19.83
C VAL A 447 3.98 -1.41 20.26
N GLU A 448 4.13 -1.10 21.54
CA GLU A 448 5.39 -0.67 22.13
C GLU A 448 6.22 -1.86 22.63
N LYS A 449 7.54 -1.74 22.48
CA LYS A 449 8.53 -2.76 22.87
C LYS A 449 8.36 -3.21 24.33
N GLY A 450 8.22 -4.52 24.53
CA GLY A 450 8.14 -5.17 25.85
C GLY A 450 6.89 -4.86 26.68
N LYS A 451 5.90 -4.15 26.14
CA LYS A 451 4.70 -3.73 26.89
C LYS A 451 3.50 -4.66 26.69
N THR A 452 2.59 -4.62 27.65
CA THR A 452 1.21 -5.09 27.44
C THR A 452 0.33 -3.92 27.06
N ILE A 453 -0.31 -3.99 25.90
CA ILE A 453 -1.23 -2.98 25.37
C ILE A 453 -2.65 -3.48 25.60
N ASP A 454 -3.40 -2.78 26.45
CA ASP A 454 -4.81 -3.07 26.71
C ASP A 454 -5.69 -2.10 25.90
N LEU A 455 -6.47 -2.63 24.97
CA LEU A 455 -7.37 -1.87 24.12
C LEU A 455 -8.74 -1.62 24.77
N GLY A 456 -8.96 -2.16 25.97
CA GLY A 456 -10.21 -2.04 26.71
C GLY A 456 -11.37 -2.74 26.02
N LYS A 457 -12.57 -2.18 26.20
CA LYS A 457 -13.79 -2.67 25.55
C LYS A 457 -13.95 -2.08 24.16
N LEU A 458 -14.15 -2.94 23.16
CA LEU A 458 -14.29 -2.60 21.75
C LEU A 458 -15.71 -2.97 21.30
N VAL A 459 -16.58 -1.98 21.16
CA VAL A 459 -17.93 -2.21 20.65
C VAL A 459 -17.84 -2.51 19.16
N TRP A 460 -18.39 -3.65 18.75
CA TRP A 460 -18.53 -4.06 17.36
C TRP A 460 -20.01 -4.07 17.01
N THR A 461 -20.40 -3.13 16.16
CA THR A 461 -21.74 -3.03 15.57
C THR A 461 -21.68 -3.51 14.12
N PRO A 462 -22.09 -4.75 13.81
CA PRO A 462 -22.14 -5.25 12.44
C PRO A 462 -23.06 -4.41 11.55
N VAL A 463 -22.73 -4.33 10.26
CA VAL A 463 -23.50 -3.53 9.31
C VAL A 463 -24.79 -4.28 8.91
N ARG A 464 -25.93 -3.72 9.32
CA ARG A 464 -27.27 -4.08 8.85
C ARG A 464 -27.73 -3.03 7.84
N LYS A 465 -28.26 -3.47 6.70
CA LYS A 465 -28.74 -2.59 5.62
C LYS A 465 -30.26 -2.45 5.60
N GLY A 466 -30.97 -3.28 6.37
CA GLY A 466 -32.41 -3.24 6.51
C GLY A 466 -32.90 -4.37 7.40
N LYS A 467 -34.21 -4.61 7.39
CA LYS A 467 -34.80 -5.79 8.03
C LYS A 467 -34.43 -7.04 7.22
N GLN A 468 -33.76 -7.99 7.85
CA GLN A 468 -33.45 -9.27 7.20
C GLN A 468 -34.73 -9.97 6.74
N VAL A 469 -34.78 -10.31 5.45
CA VAL A 469 -35.86 -11.12 4.85
C VAL A 469 -35.52 -12.60 5.01
N TRP A 470 -34.33 -12.98 4.54
CA TRP A 470 -33.79 -14.34 4.67
C TRP A 470 -32.27 -14.33 4.54
N GLU A 471 -31.67 -15.44 4.91
CA GLU A 471 -30.24 -15.73 4.78
C GLU A 471 -30.02 -17.19 4.36
N ILE A 472 -28.90 -17.45 3.71
CA ILE A 472 -28.44 -18.79 3.28
C ILE A 472 -26.95 -18.89 3.64
N GLY A 473 -26.57 -19.96 4.34
CA GLY A 473 -25.20 -20.19 4.84
C GLY A 473 -24.96 -19.63 6.24
N ILE A 474 -23.70 -19.64 6.66
CA ILE A 474 -23.21 -19.11 7.93
C ILE A 474 -22.05 -18.17 7.61
N PRO A 475 -22.05 -16.88 8.01
CA PRO A 475 -20.90 -16.01 7.83
C PRO A 475 -19.72 -16.53 8.66
N ASN A 476 -18.82 -17.29 8.05
CA ASN A 476 -17.68 -17.96 8.69
C ASN A 476 -16.43 -17.96 7.79
N ARG A 477 -16.51 -17.27 6.65
CA ARG A 477 -15.51 -17.09 5.59
C ARG A 477 -15.18 -18.33 4.77
N ASN A 478 -16.02 -19.36 4.79
CA ASN A 478 -15.81 -20.60 4.05
C ASN A 478 -17.16 -21.21 3.62
N ALA A 479 -17.12 -22.30 2.86
CA ALA A 479 -18.35 -22.93 2.34
C ALA A 479 -18.73 -24.23 3.06
N SER A 480 -18.15 -24.52 4.23
CA SER A 480 -18.19 -25.85 4.86
C SER A 480 -19.59 -26.35 5.23
N GLU A 481 -20.57 -25.47 5.36
CA GLU A 481 -21.95 -25.81 5.65
C GLU A 481 -22.77 -26.24 4.43
N PHE A 482 -22.27 -26.03 3.21
CA PHE A 482 -22.99 -26.33 1.97
C PHE A 482 -22.78 -27.78 1.53
N PHE A 483 -23.73 -28.31 0.74
CA PHE A 483 -23.66 -29.67 0.24
C PHE A 483 -22.37 -29.92 -0.55
N LYS A 484 -21.69 -31.03 -0.24
CA LYS A 484 -20.44 -31.51 -0.86
C LYS A 484 -19.19 -30.68 -0.61
N ALA A 485 -19.24 -29.65 0.25
CA ALA A 485 -18.06 -28.87 0.59
C ALA A 485 -16.97 -29.67 1.33
N ASP A 486 -17.35 -30.71 2.07
CA ASP A 486 -16.45 -31.66 2.73
C ASP A 486 -15.73 -32.59 1.72
N GLU A 487 -16.37 -32.86 0.59
CA GLU A 487 -15.84 -33.62 -0.55
C GLU A 487 -15.02 -32.75 -1.52
N HIS A 488 -14.67 -31.50 -1.18
CA HIS A 488 -13.96 -30.57 -2.09
C HIS A 488 -12.70 -31.14 -2.74
N ARG A 489 -12.02 -32.10 -2.08
CA ARG A 489 -10.80 -32.75 -2.58
C ARG A 489 -11.02 -33.80 -3.66
N ASP A 490 -12.27 -34.17 -3.93
CA ASP A 490 -12.59 -34.96 -5.12
C ASP A 490 -12.35 -34.10 -6.37
N THR A 491 -11.36 -34.47 -7.16
CA THR A 491 -10.92 -33.68 -8.32
C THR A 491 -11.99 -33.53 -9.40
N GLU A 492 -13.03 -34.37 -9.37
CA GLU A 492 -14.16 -34.35 -10.31
C GLU A 492 -15.43 -33.73 -9.71
N ILE A 493 -15.36 -33.17 -8.48
CA ILE A 493 -16.54 -32.71 -7.75
C ILE A 493 -17.35 -31.68 -8.54
N SER A 494 -16.69 -30.79 -9.28
CA SER A 494 -17.35 -29.78 -10.10
C SER A 494 -18.11 -30.38 -11.30
N ILE A 495 -17.68 -31.52 -11.84
CA ILE A 495 -18.37 -32.22 -12.94
C ILE A 495 -19.61 -32.94 -12.41
N LYS A 496 -19.53 -33.48 -11.19
CA LYS A 496 -20.64 -34.17 -10.55
C LYS A 496 -21.85 -33.26 -10.32
N TYR A 497 -21.68 -31.94 -10.35
CA TYR A 497 -22.77 -30.98 -10.21
C TYR A 497 -23.96 -31.29 -11.14
N ALA A 498 -23.72 -31.50 -12.44
CA ALA A 498 -24.81 -31.72 -13.42
C ALA A 498 -25.63 -32.99 -13.13
N THR A 499 -24.97 -34.06 -12.65
CA THR A 499 -25.64 -35.31 -12.28
C THR A 499 -26.39 -35.19 -10.95
N LEU A 500 -25.82 -34.45 -9.99
CA LEU A 500 -26.42 -34.25 -8.66
C LEU A 500 -27.59 -33.26 -8.70
N PHE A 501 -27.54 -32.27 -9.60
CA PHE A 501 -28.52 -31.22 -9.80
C PHE A 501 -28.90 -31.11 -11.29
N PRO A 502 -29.57 -32.11 -11.88
CA PRO A 502 -29.89 -32.12 -13.31
C PRO A 502 -30.81 -30.97 -13.73
N ASN A 503 -31.59 -30.41 -12.80
CA ASN A 503 -32.46 -29.27 -13.03
C ASN A 503 -31.96 -27.99 -12.33
N ASP A 504 -30.66 -27.95 -12.00
CA ASP A 504 -30.02 -26.92 -11.19
C ASP A 504 -30.62 -26.75 -9.78
N VAL A 505 -30.03 -25.87 -8.96
CA VAL A 505 -30.49 -25.65 -7.58
C VAL A 505 -31.85 -24.94 -7.56
N ASN A 506 -32.80 -25.52 -6.85
CA ASN A 506 -34.08 -24.90 -6.50
C ASN A 506 -34.26 -24.91 -4.98
N PHE A 507 -33.93 -23.79 -4.36
CA PHE A 507 -33.86 -23.63 -2.90
C PHE A 507 -35.07 -22.84 -2.39
N THR A 508 -35.90 -23.44 -1.54
CA THR A 508 -37.05 -22.76 -0.94
C THR A 508 -36.74 -22.36 0.50
N ILE A 509 -36.74 -21.05 0.78
CA ILE A 509 -36.48 -20.50 2.12
C ILE A 509 -37.45 -21.11 3.14
N GLY A 510 -36.90 -21.63 4.24
CA GLY A 510 -37.66 -22.27 5.32
C GLY A 510 -38.07 -23.72 5.06
N LYS A 511 -37.77 -24.29 3.87
CA LYS A 511 -38.05 -25.71 3.54
C LYS A 511 -36.80 -26.49 3.13
N SER A 512 -35.95 -25.89 2.30
CA SER A 512 -34.71 -26.49 1.82
C SER A 512 -33.61 -26.48 2.89
N ASP A 513 -32.71 -27.46 2.80
CA ASP A 513 -31.57 -27.65 3.71
C ASP A 513 -30.27 -27.31 2.97
N VAL A 514 -29.50 -26.32 3.45
CA VAL A 514 -28.24 -25.90 2.81
C VAL A 514 -27.22 -27.04 2.69
N LYS A 515 -27.29 -28.05 3.59
CA LYS A 515 -26.42 -29.22 3.55
C LYS A 515 -26.80 -30.26 2.51
N LYS A 516 -27.92 -30.08 1.80
CA LYS A 516 -28.44 -31.05 0.81
C LYS A 516 -28.80 -30.41 -0.51
N ASP A 517 -29.47 -29.27 -0.43
CA ASP A 517 -30.16 -28.64 -1.56
C ASP A 517 -29.36 -27.46 -2.15
N TRP A 518 -28.19 -27.14 -1.59
CA TRP A 518 -27.31 -26.08 -2.08
C TRP A 518 -25.90 -26.61 -2.29
N PHE A 519 -25.53 -26.87 -3.54
CA PHE A 519 -24.18 -27.30 -3.88
C PHE A 519 -23.18 -26.14 -3.67
N TYR A 520 -22.04 -26.43 -3.03
CA TYR A 520 -21.13 -25.38 -2.58
C TYR A 520 -20.48 -24.56 -3.72
N GLN A 521 -20.33 -25.15 -4.92
CA GLN A 521 -19.82 -24.46 -6.11
C GLN A 521 -20.95 -24.14 -7.10
N HIS A 522 -21.29 -22.86 -7.25
CA HIS A 522 -22.16 -22.46 -8.33
C HIS A 522 -21.32 -22.30 -9.61
N VAL A 523 -21.30 -23.35 -10.43
CA VAL A 523 -20.48 -23.48 -11.64
C VAL A 523 -21.34 -23.61 -12.90
N PRO A 524 -20.80 -23.31 -14.10
CA PRO A 524 -21.46 -23.64 -15.36
C PRO A 524 -21.87 -25.12 -15.44
N HIS A 525 -23.09 -25.40 -15.91
CA HIS A 525 -23.67 -26.74 -15.93
C HIS A 525 -23.12 -27.50 -17.15
N ASN A 526 -22.25 -28.47 -16.90
CA ASN A 526 -21.58 -29.24 -17.94
C ASN A 526 -22.23 -30.62 -18.13
N GLU A 527 -22.64 -30.91 -19.36
CA GLU A 527 -23.29 -32.18 -19.74
C GLU A 527 -22.37 -33.03 -20.65
N ASP A 528 -21.09 -32.68 -20.77
CA ASP A 528 -20.13 -33.43 -21.59
C ASP A 528 -19.70 -34.71 -20.85
N PRO A 529 -20.07 -35.91 -21.35
CA PRO A 529 -19.73 -37.17 -20.69
C PRO A 529 -18.22 -37.47 -20.72
N ASN A 530 -17.43 -36.73 -21.51
CA ASN A 530 -15.98 -36.89 -21.62
C ASN A 530 -15.20 -35.85 -20.79
N ALA A 531 -15.90 -34.95 -20.08
CA ALA A 531 -15.25 -33.98 -19.22
C ALA A 531 -14.48 -34.68 -18.09
N LYS A 532 -13.30 -34.16 -17.80
CA LYS A 532 -12.37 -34.71 -16.81
C LYS A 532 -11.52 -33.61 -16.22
N SER A 533 -11.14 -33.80 -14.96
CA SER A 533 -10.19 -32.95 -14.27
C SER A 533 -8.78 -33.19 -14.79
N ALA A 534 -8.03 -32.10 -14.97
CA ALA A 534 -6.62 -32.15 -15.35
C ALA A 534 -5.77 -31.60 -14.19
N PRO A 535 -4.61 -32.23 -13.89
CA PRO A 535 -3.67 -31.68 -12.91
C PRO A 535 -3.35 -30.22 -13.19
N PHE A 536 -3.24 -29.40 -12.15
CA PHE A 536 -2.98 -27.95 -12.20
C PHE A 536 -4.11 -27.06 -12.76
N TYR A 537 -4.94 -27.60 -13.65
CA TYR A 537 -5.93 -26.83 -14.41
C TYR A 537 -7.38 -27.10 -13.99
N GLY A 538 -7.63 -28.09 -13.13
CA GLY A 538 -8.99 -28.47 -12.74
C GLY A 538 -9.83 -28.87 -13.96
N VAL A 539 -11.10 -28.47 -13.99
CA VAL A 539 -12.01 -28.82 -15.09
C VAL A 539 -12.26 -27.62 -16.00
N ASN A 540 -11.67 -27.66 -17.20
CA ASN A 540 -11.79 -26.57 -18.18
C ASN A 540 -12.89 -26.80 -19.24
N SER A 541 -13.66 -27.88 -19.15
CA SER A 541 -14.77 -28.16 -20.07
C SER A 541 -15.86 -27.10 -19.97
N PRO A 542 -16.47 -26.65 -21.09
CA PRO A 542 -17.51 -25.63 -21.07
C PRO A 542 -18.86 -26.20 -20.60
N GLY A 543 -19.61 -25.41 -19.85
CA GLY A 543 -21.01 -25.67 -19.46
C GLY A 543 -21.94 -24.53 -19.87
N ARG A 544 -23.25 -24.80 -19.89
CA ARG A 544 -24.28 -23.77 -20.08
C ARG A 544 -24.37 -22.86 -18.85
N ALA A 545 -25.03 -21.72 -19.00
CA ALA A 545 -25.33 -20.85 -17.87
C ALA A 545 -26.18 -21.59 -16.84
N THR A 546 -25.90 -21.35 -15.56
CA THR A 546 -26.47 -22.09 -14.44
C THR A 546 -27.32 -21.15 -13.58
N PRO A 547 -28.65 -21.36 -13.50
CA PRO A 547 -29.51 -20.63 -12.58
C PRO A 547 -29.61 -21.34 -11.23
N TYR A 548 -29.33 -20.64 -10.12
CA TYR A 548 -29.73 -21.05 -8.77
C TYR A 548 -31.00 -20.27 -8.42
N THR A 549 -32.11 -20.99 -8.29
CA THR A 549 -33.43 -20.44 -8.03
C THR A 549 -33.70 -20.43 -6.52
N ILE A 550 -34.01 -19.28 -5.97
CA ILE A 550 -34.38 -19.07 -4.56
C ILE A 550 -35.85 -18.66 -4.49
N THR A 551 -36.67 -19.51 -3.89
CA THR A 551 -38.10 -19.26 -3.69
C THR A 551 -38.37 -18.86 -2.25
N PHE A 552 -39.12 -17.77 -2.03
CA PHE A 552 -39.47 -17.30 -0.69
C PHE A 552 -40.81 -16.59 -0.65
N ASP A 553 -41.49 -16.67 0.50
CA ASP A 553 -42.77 -16.01 0.72
C ASP A 553 -42.60 -14.72 1.52
N LEU A 554 -43.31 -13.66 1.10
CA LEU A 554 -43.44 -12.42 1.86
C LEU A 554 -44.84 -12.28 2.46
N PRO A 555 -44.98 -11.93 3.75
CA PRO A 555 -46.30 -11.82 4.41
C PRO A 555 -47.13 -10.65 3.88
N SER A 556 -46.48 -9.63 3.32
CA SER A 556 -47.08 -8.43 2.73
C SER A 556 -46.28 -7.99 1.52
N ALA A 557 -46.88 -7.16 0.65
CA ALA A 557 -46.13 -6.54 -0.42
C ALA A 557 -45.04 -5.64 0.20
N PRO A 558 -43.76 -5.86 -0.11
CA PRO A 558 -42.68 -5.11 0.50
C PRO A 558 -42.64 -3.70 -0.09
N LYS A 559 -42.01 -2.78 0.63
CA LYS A 559 -41.85 -1.38 0.23
C LYS A 559 -40.39 -0.98 0.39
N GLY A 560 -39.98 0.04 -0.35
CA GLY A 560 -38.62 0.57 -0.25
C GLY A 560 -37.62 -0.14 -1.15
N LYS A 561 -36.42 -0.41 -0.63
CA LYS A 561 -35.32 -1.06 -1.36
C LYS A 561 -35.03 -2.44 -0.79
N ALA A 562 -34.75 -3.39 -1.67
CA ALA A 562 -34.21 -4.69 -1.30
C ALA A 562 -32.72 -4.72 -1.63
N ILE A 563 -31.92 -5.19 -0.68
CA ILE A 563 -30.46 -5.22 -0.75
C ILE A 563 -30.01 -6.67 -0.64
N LEU A 564 -29.46 -7.19 -1.74
CA LEU A 564 -28.90 -8.54 -1.81
C LEU A 564 -27.39 -8.45 -1.61
N ARG A 565 -26.89 -9.14 -0.59
CA ARG A 565 -25.47 -9.20 -0.24
C ARG A 565 -24.93 -10.61 -0.40
N LEU A 566 -23.76 -10.69 -1.03
CA LEU A 566 -22.97 -11.91 -1.17
C LEU A 566 -21.68 -11.75 -0.37
N ALA A 567 -21.46 -12.62 0.60
CA ALA A 567 -20.14 -12.95 1.11
C ALA A 567 -19.59 -14.12 0.29
N ILE A 568 -18.43 -13.89 -0.32
CA ILE A 568 -17.83 -14.78 -1.31
C ILE A 568 -16.51 -15.28 -0.73
N CYS A 569 -16.28 -16.59 -0.80
CA CYS A 569 -15.04 -17.23 -0.36
C CYS A 569 -14.35 -18.03 -1.47
N GLY A 570 -14.82 -17.94 -2.72
CA GLY A 570 -14.14 -18.47 -3.89
C GLY A 570 -14.70 -17.88 -5.18
N THR A 571 -13.86 -17.59 -6.16
CA THR A 571 -14.29 -16.95 -7.41
C THR A 571 -13.46 -17.42 -8.61
N GLY A 572 -14.16 -17.90 -9.64
CA GLY A 572 -13.65 -18.08 -10.99
C GLY A 572 -14.35 -17.18 -12.02
N THR A 573 -15.66 -16.96 -11.86
CA THR A 573 -16.46 -16.06 -12.73
C THR A 573 -16.06 -14.58 -12.58
N ARG A 574 -16.44 -13.77 -13.58
CA ARG A 574 -16.33 -12.30 -13.54
C ARG A 574 -17.64 -11.61 -13.16
N SER A 575 -18.77 -12.30 -13.33
CA SER A 575 -20.09 -11.75 -13.07
C SER A 575 -21.10 -12.80 -12.60
N VAL A 576 -22.12 -12.37 -11.85
CA VAL A 576 -23.32 -13.16 -11.52
C VAL A 576 -24.56 -12.30 -11.75
N ASN A 577 -25.44 -12.73 -12.65
CA ASN A 577 -26.66 -11.99 -12.98
C ASN A 577 -27.77 -12.30 -11.97
N VAL A 578 -28.62 -11.32 -11.68
CA VAL A 578 -29.73 -11.48 -10.73
C VAL A 578 -31.05 -11.10 -11.39
N THR A 579 -32.04 -11.99 -11.30
CA THR A 579 -33.43 -11.68 -11.64
C THR A 579 -34.35 -11.90 -10.45
N VAL A 580 -35.43 -11.13 -10.38
CA VAL A 580 -36.47 -11.24 -9.36
C VAL A 580 -37.82 -11.23 -10.06
N ASN A 581 -38.60 -12.29 -9.87
CA ASN A 581 -39.88 -12.52 -10.55
C ASN A 581 -39.77 -12.26 -12.07
N GLU A 582 -38.78 -12.91 -12.70
CA GLU A 582 -38.46 -12.85 -14.14
C GLU A 582 -37.95 -11.48 -14.65
N LYS A 583 -37.80 -10.49 -13.76
CA LYS A 583 -37.28 -9.16 -14.11
C LYS A 583 -35.81 -8.99 -13.72
N PRO A 584 -34.97 -8.36 -14.55
CA PRO A 584 -33.58 -8.06 -14.18
C PRO A 584 -33.50 -7.15 -12.95
N ALA A 585 -32.76 -7.58 -11.92
CA ALA A 585 -32.58 -6.87 -10.66
C ALA A 585 -31.16 -6.28 -10.50
N GLY A 586 -30.20 -6.74 -11.31
CA GLY A 586 -28.83 -6.24 -11.35
C GLY A 586 -27.83 -7.36 -11.63
N THR A 587 -26.54 -7.00 -11.60
CA THR A 587 -25.43 -7.94 -11.80
C THR A 587 -24.34 -7.64 -10.78
N PHE A 588 -23.77 -8.69 -10.20
CA PHE A 588 -22.52 -8.60 -9.45
C PHE A 588 -21.36 -8.68 -10.41
N ASP A 589 -20.73 -7.55 -10.74
CA ASP A 589 -19.60 -7.47 -11.68
C ASP A 589 -18.23 -7.29 -10.96
N ASN A 590 -17.15 -7.31 -11.75
CA ASN A 590 -15.77 -7.09 -11.29
C ASN A 590 -15.36 -8.05 -10.15
N LEU A 591 -15.77 -9.31 -10.28
CA LEU A 591 -15.39 -10.37 -9.34
C LEU A 591 -13.94 -10.81 -9.60
N SER A 592 -13.14 -10.88 -8.54
CA SER A 592 -11.70 -11.14 -8.61
C SER A 592 -11.44 -12.64 -8.50
N GLY A 593 -10.78 -13.20 -9.52
CA GLY A 593 -10.48 -14.63 -9.54
C GLY A 593 -9.41 -15.01 -8.52
N ASP A 594 -9.61 -16.11 -7.82
CA ASP A 594 -8.69 -16.61 -6.79
C ASP A 594 -8.23 -18.07 -7.05
N GLY A 595 -8.87 -18.75 -8.00
CA GLY A 595 -8.52 -20.10 -8.40
C GLY A 595 -8.78 -21.15 -7.32
N VAL A 596 -9.75 -20.90 -6.43
CA VAL A 596 -10.26 -21.87 -5.45
C VAL A 596 -10.86 -23.09 -6.14
N ILE A 597 -11.72 -22.89 -7.13
CA ILE A 597 -12.42 -23.97 -7.86
C ILE A 597 -11.43 -24.83 -8.64
N THR A 598 -10.50 -24.20 -9.37
CA THR A 598 -9.42 -24.86 -10.13
C THR A 598 -8.55 -25.76 -9.24
N ARG A 599 -8.45 -25.45 -7.95
CA ARG A 599 -7.60 -26.15 -6.98
C ARG A 599 -8.39 -26.97 -5.98
N HIS A 600 -9.64 -27.34 -6.30
CA HIS A 600 -10.44 -28.26 -5.48
C HIS A 600 -10.68 -27.72 -4.06
N GLY A 601 -10.79 -26.40 -3.88
CA GLY A 601 -10.95 -25.75 -2.58
C GLY A 601 -12.40 -25.37 -2.25
N SER A 602 -12.70 -25.26 -0.96
CA SER A 602 -13.97 -24.74 -0.42
C SER A 602 -13.85 -23.36 0.24
N GLN A 603 -12.65 -22.76 0.22
CA GLN A 603 -12.38 -21.41 0.74
C GLN A 603 -11.09 -20.83 0.13
N GLY A 604 -11.05 -19.50 0.00
CA GLY A 604 -9.94 -18.70 -0.49
C GLY A 604 -10.01 -17.27 0.03
N ILE A 605 -9.95 -16.26 -0.85
CA ILE A 605 -10.12 -14.87 -0.40
C ILE A 605 -11.58 -14.62 -0.07
N TRP A 606 -11.80 -14.02 1.09
CA TRP A 606 -13.10 -13.55 1.49
C TRP A 606 -13.34 -12.08 1.15
N TYR A 607 -14.48 -11.77 0.52
CA TYR A 607 -14.94 -10.40 0.30
C TYR A 607 -16.45 -10.31 0.12
N GLU A 608 -17.00 -9.11 0.28
CA GLU A 608 -18.43 -8.83 0.10
C GLU A 608 -18.73 -8.10 -1.22
N ARG A 609 -19.93 -8.35 -1.75
CA ARG A 609 -20.55 -7.59 -2.84
C ARG A 609 -22.02 -7.36 -2.52
N GLU A 610 -22.56 -6.22 -2.94
CA GLU A 610 -23.96 -5.88 -2.76
C GLU A 610 -24.57 -5.31 -4.03
N ILE A 611 -25.85 -5.63 -4.27
CA ILE A 611 -26.70 -4.92 -5.22
C ILE A 611 -27.99 -4.51 -4.51
N ALA A 612 -28.56 -3.39 -4.93
CA ALA A 612 -29.85 -2.91 -4.45
C ALA A 612 -30.85 -2.81 -5.61
N PHE A 613 -32.07 -3.27 -5.40
CA PHE A 613 -33.17 -3.17 -6.36
C PHE A 613 -34.46 -2.66 -5.69
N ASP A 614 -35.42 -2.21 -6.51
CA ASP A 614 -36.71 -1.74 -6.00
C ASP A 614 -37.49 -2.92 -5.39
N ALA A 615 -37.93 -2.79 -4.13
CA ALA A 615 -38.69 -3.85 -3.46
C ALA A 615 -40.00 -4.19 -4.19
N LYS A 616 -40.55 -3.28 -5.02
CA LYS A 616 -41.73 -3.53 -5.87
C LYS A 616 -41.54 -4.63 -6.91
N MET A 617 -40.30 -5.06 -7.16
CA MET A 617 -40.05 -6.26 -7.97
C MET A 617 -40.57 -7.53 -7.28
N MET A 618 -40.71 -7.49 -5.95
CA MET A 618 -41.30 -8.54 -5.13
C MET A 618 -42.77 -8.25 -4.81
N LYS A 619 -43.53 -9.28 -4.48
CA LYS A 619 -44.97 -9.25 -4.21
C LYS A 619 -45.29 -9.95 -2.90
N LYS A 620 -46.49 -9.70 -2.36
CA LYS A 620 -47.06 -10.53 -1.28
C LYS A 620 -47.16 -11.99 -1.75
N GLY A 621 -46.87 -12.94 -0.87
CA GLY A 621 -46.83 -14.36 -1.21
C GLY A 621 -45.52 -14.73 -1.87
N THR A 622 -45.56 -15.69 -2.79
CA THR A 622 -44.37 -16.30 -3.37
C THR A 622 -43.62 -15.40 -4.33
N ASN A 623 -42.31 -15.32 -4.13
CA ASN A 623 -41.33 -14.64 -4.96
C ASN A 623 -40.23 -15.61 -5.38
N VAL A 624 -39.65 -15.35 -6.54
CA VAL A 624 -38.53 -16.11 -7.09
C VAL A 624 -37.38 -15.15 -7.36
N LEU A 625 -36.23 -15.39 -6.77
CA LEU A 625 -34.96 -14.73 -7.08
C LEU A 625 -34.03 -15.74 -7.72
N VAL A 626 -33.44 -15.41 -8.86
CA VAL A 626 -32.51 -16.30 -9.57
C VAL A 626 -31.14 -15.65 -9.64
N LEU A 627 -30.12 -16.36 -9.15
CA LEU A 627 -28.72 -16.04 -9.38
C LEU A 627 -28.25 -16.84 -10.58
N THR A 628 -27.59 -16.22 -11.56
CA THR A 628 -27.12 -16.93 -12.76
C THR A 628 -25.64 -16.73 -12.97
N VAL A 629 -24.88 -17.82 -12.86
CA VAL A 629 -23.50 -17.88 -13.35
C VAL A 629 -23.53 -18.05 -14.88
N PRO A 630 -22.80 -17.22 -15.65
CA PRO A 630 -22.77 -17.30 -17.11
C PRO A 630 -22.24 -18.64 -17.65
N ALA A 631 -22.55 -18.94 -18.91
CA ALA A 631 -21.95 -20.08 -19.62
C ALA A 631 -20.44 -19.90 -19.78
N GLY A 632 -19.70 -21.00 -19.81
CA GLY A 632 -18.24 -21.00 -19.92
C GLY A 632 -17.61 -22.23 -19.28
N PRO A 633 -16.27 -22.29 -19.18
CA PRO A 633 -15.56 -23.36 -18.47
C PRO A 633 -16.08 -23.57 -17.04
N ILE A 634 -16.21 -24.81 -16.57
CA ILE A 634 -16.69 -25.14 -15.21
C ILE A 634 -15.93 -24.36 -14.11
N ASN A 635 -14.62 -24.17 -14.30
CA ASN A 635 -13.79 -23.37 -13.39
C ASN A 635 -14.26 -21.91 -13.20
N ASN A 636 -15.08 -21.35 -14.11
CA ASN A 636 -15.65 -20.01 -14.02
C ASN A 636 -16.89 -19.96 -13.12
N GLY A 637 -16.85 -20.62 -11.97
CA GLY A 637 -17.92 -20.58 -10.97
C GLY A 637 -17.71 -19.58 -9.85
N ILE A 638 -18.51 -19.68 -8.81
CA ILE A 638 -18.41 -18.91 -7.57
C ILE A 638 -18.70 -19.81 -6.37
N VAL A 639 -18.01 -19.59 -5.26
CA VAL A 639 -18.21 -20.27 -3.98
C VAL A 639 -18.66 -19.24 -2.96
N TYR A 640 -19.84 -19.46 -2.40
CA TYR A 640 -20.44 -18.57 -1.41
C TYR A 640 -20.01 -18.97 0.00
N ASP A 641 -19.79 -17.97 0.84
CA ASP A 641 -19.79 -18.13 2.31
C ASP A 641 -21.20 -17.88 2.83
N TYR A 642 -21.82 -16.77 2.41
CA TYR A 642 -23.10 -16.38 2.96
C TYR A 642 -23.88 -15.46 2.02
N ILE A 643 -25.19 -15.64 1.95
CA ILE A 643 -26.09 -14.82 1.11
C ILE A 643 -27.19 -14.25 2.00
N ARG A 644 -27.45 -12.95 1.88
CA ARG A 644 -28.51 -12.28 2.65
C ARG A 644 -29.33 -11.35 1.77
N LEU A 645 -30.65 -11.41 1.95
CA LEU A 645 -31.55 -10.38 1.46
C LEU A 645 -32.08 -9.55 2.63
N GLU A 646 -31.87 -8.24 2.56
CA GLU A 646 -32.37 -7.26 3.52
C GLU A 646 -33.40 -6.35 2.83
N LEU A 647 -34.48 -6.03 3.54
CA LEU A 647 -35.49 -5.07 3.11
C LEU A 647 -35.31 -3.80 3.92
N ASP A 648 -34.86 -2.77 3.24
CA ASP A 648 -34.84 -1.43 3.81
C ASP A 648 -36.23 -0.80 3.65
N GLU A 649 -37.07 -1.00 4.66
CA GLU A 649 -38.38 -0.34 4.78
C GLU A 649 -38.27 1.08 5.34
N THR A 650 -37.07 1.62 5.63
CA THR A 650 -36.96 3.03 6.00
C THR A 650 -37.26 3.94 4.81
N THR A 651 -37.07 3.44 3.58
CA THR A 651 -37.66 4.01 2.36
C THR A 651 -39.19 3.82 2.27
N ALA A 652 -39.81 3.09 3.20
CA ALA A 652 -41.26 2.92 3.34
C ALA A 652 -41.87 3.60 4.58
N MET A 653 -41.07 3.93 5.60
CA MET A 653 -41.40 4.99 6.58
C MET A 653 -41.33 6.40 5.96
N GLN A 654 -40.97 6.50 4.67
CA GLN A 654 -41.25 7.65 3.80
C GLN A 654 -42.72 7.70 3.31
N GLY A 655 -43.63 6.99 3.99
CA GLY A 655 -45.07 7.28 3.94
C GLY A 655 -45.47 8.58 4.66
N ILE A 656 -44.54 9.16 5.44
CA ILE A 656 -44.46 10.61 5.59
C ILE A 656 -43.19 11.03 4.85
N HIS A 657 -43.26 11.05 3.53
CA HIS A 657 -42.38 11.92 2.77
C HIS A 657 -42.76 13.33 3.22
N ILE A 658 -41.96 13.90 4.13
CA ILE A 658 -41.70 15.32 3.97
C ILE A 658 -41.05 15.35 2.59
N GLN A 659 -41.74 15.96 1.63
CA GLN A 659 -41.26 16.11 0.27
C GLN A 659 -40.00 16.97 0.35
N VAL A 660 -38.85 16.33 0.54
CA VAL A 660 -37.57 17.03 0.61
C VAL A 660 -37.22 17.43 -0.82
N PRO A 661 -37.07 18.73 -1.13
CA PRO A 661 -36.72 19.16 -2.47
C PRO A 661 -35.39 18.53 -2.91
N PRO A 662 -35.15 18.37 -4.23
CA PRO A 662 -33.85 17.92 -4.70
C PRO A 662 -32.75 18.86 -4.18
N PRO A 663 -31.57 18.33 -3.81
CA PRO A 663 -30.44 19.17 -3.47
C PRO A 663 -30.02 20.01 -4.68
N MET A 664 -29.28 21.08 -4.43
CA MET A 664 -28.81 21.95 -5.50
C MET A 664 -27.94 21.16 -6.49
N GLU A 665 -28.10 21.39 -7.79
CA GLU A 665 -27.16 20.88 -8.78
C GLU A 665 -25.82 21.64 -8.70
N ASP A 666 -24.71 20.93 -8.86
CA ASP A 666 -23.42 21.57 -8.99
C ASP A 666 -23.30 22.29 -10.35
N ILE A 667 -23.36 23.63 -10.33
CA ILE A 667 -23.28 24.46 -11.54
C ILE A 667 -21.99 24.26 -12.35
N ASN A 668 -20.90 23.84 -11.69
CA ASN A 668 -19.61 23.61 -12.35
C ASN A 668 -19.47 22.17 -12.86
N LYS A 669 -20.40 21.27 -12.50
CA LYS A 669 -20.46 19.85 -12.92
C LYS A 669 -19.15 19.07 -12.73
N VAL A 670 -18.36 19.42 -11.71
CA VAL A 670 -17.12 18.72 -11.40
C VAL A 670 -17.36 17.62 -10.38
N VAL A 671 -16.55 16.56 -10.48
CA VAL A 671 -16.61 15.40 -9.59
C VAL A 671 -15.53 15.54 -8.52
N ASP A 672 -15.91 15.31 -7.26
CA ASP A 672 -15.00 15.18 -6.13
C ASP A 672 -14.48 13.73 -6.07
N ASN A 673 -13.17 13.55 -6.29
CA ASN A 673 -12.53 12.23 -6.29
C ASN A 673 -11.89 11.89 -4.93
N THR A 674 -12.16 12.67 -3.88
CA THR A 674 -11.42 12.58 -2.61
C THR A 674 -12.07 11.60 -1.63
N ILE A 675 -11.25 10.71 -1.07
CA ILE A 675 -11.68 9.74 -0.06
C ILE A 675 -11.81 10.45 1.31
N ASP A 676 -13.01 10.94 1.64
CA ASP A 676 -13.26 11.45 2.99
C ASP A 676 -13.50 10.32 4.01
N SER A 677 -12.78 10.36 5.13
CA SER A 677 -12.89 9.41 6.23
C SER A 677 -13.13 10.13 7.55
N PHE A 678 -14.38 10.51 7.83
CA PHE A 678 -14.77 11.24 9.04
C PHE A 678 -14.26 10.61 10.36
N ASN A 679 -14.02 9.30 10.39
CA ASN A 679 -13.48 8.57 11.55
C ASN A 679 -11.95 8.66 11.73
N LEU A 680 -11.17 8.88 10.65
CA LEU A 680 -9.72 9.15 10.73
C LEU A 680 -9.44 10.63 10.99
N LEU A 681 -10.45 11.50 10.86
CA LEU A 681 -10.32 12.96 10.78
C LEU A 681 -10.49 13.72 12.11
N LYS A 682 -10.99 13.08 13.18
CA LYS A 682 -11.08 13.74 14.49
C LYS A 682 -9.71 14.00 15.14
N THR A 683 -8.67 13.27 14.74
CA THR A 683 -7.33 13.33 15.34
C THR A 683 -6.42 14.40 14.76
N VAL A 684 -6.84 15.10 13.69
CA VAL A 684 -5.96 16.00 12.91
C VAL A 684 -6.27 17.49 13.10
N ARG A 685 -7.39 17.84 13.76
CA ARG A 685 -7.70 19.23 14.12
C ARG A 685 -6.97 19.62 15.41
N PRO A 686 -6.46 20.85 15.53
CA PRO A 686 -5.94 21.34 16.79
C PRO A 686 -7.06 21.37 17.84
N VAL A 687 -6.69 21.23 19.12
CA VAL A 687 -7.62 21.54 20.21
C VAL A 687 -7.94 23.04 20.12
N ALA A 688 -9.22 23.41 20.17
CA ALA A 688 -9.62 24.81 19.99
C ALA A 688 -8.94 25.73 21.02
N ALA A 689 -8.37 26.84 20.54
CA ALA A 689 -7.59 27.81 21.28
C ALA A 689 -6.22 27.32 21.81
N SER A 690 -5.75 26.14 21.38
CA SER A 690 -4.45 25.60 21.81
C SER A 690 -3.24 26.40 21.31
N SER A 691 -3.38 27.18 20.24
CA SER A 691 -2.31 28.04 19.71
C SER A 691 -2.17 29.36 20.46
N ARG A 692 -3.14 29.72 21.31
CA ARG A 692 -3.21 31.05 21.93
C ARG A 692 -1.96 31.36 22.76
N LYS A 693 -1.33 32.49 22.45
CA LYS A 693 -0.18 33.03 23.21
C LYS A 693 -0.63 34.18 24.10
N GLY A 694 -0.67 33.95 25.43
CA GLY A 694 -1.08 34.97 26.39
C GLY A 694 -2.49 35.51 26.12
N ASN A 695 -2.64 36.83 26.04
CA ASN A 695 -3.90 37.52 25.75
C ASN A 695 -4.08 37.85 24.26
N ASN A 696 -3.20 37.37 23.39
CA ASN A 696 -3.31 37.63 21.96
C ASN A 696 -4.57 36.94 21.38
N PRO A 697 -5.21 37.55 20.37
CA PRO A 697 -6.31 36.93 19.66
C PRO A 697 -5.85 35.67 18.90
N VAL A 698 -6.81 34.80 18.61
CA VAL A 698 -6.67 33.65 17.71
C VAL A 698 -7.56 33.88 16.49
N LEU A 699 -7.03 33.57 15.31
CA LEU A 699 -7.78 33.46 14.06
C LEU A 699 -8.18 31.99 13.85
N PHE A 700 -9.46 31.69 14.02
CA PHE A 700 -10.05 30.38 13.75
C PHE A 700 -10.50 30.27 12.30
N LEU A 701 -10.07 29.24 11.58
CA LEU A 701 -10.51 28.95 10.22
C LEU A 701 -11.55 27.83 10.22
N VAL A 702 -12.78 28.16 9.84
CA VAL A 702 -13.92 27.24 9.72
C VAL A 702 -14.22 27.03 8.24
N GLY A 703 -14.02 25.82 7.75
CA GLY A 703 -14.23 25.53 6.35
C GLY A 703 -14.13 24.07 5.96
N ASN A 704 -14.04 23.85 4.65
CA ASN A 704 -14.19 22.55 4.00
C ASN A 704 -12.85 21.98 3.48
N SER A 705 -12.90 21.05 2.52
CA SER A 705 -11.72 20.39 1.93
C SER A 705 -10.77 21.33 1.17
N THR A 706 -11.24 22.48 0.69
CA THR A 706 -10.38 23.48 0.01
C THR A 706 -9.63 24.37 1.00
N MET A 707 -9.98 24.35 2.29
CA MET A 707 -9.31 25.08 3.36
C MET A 707 -8.48 24.16 4.27
N ARG A 708 -8.82 22.87 4.39
CA ARG A 708 -8.14 21.89 5.26
C ARG A 708 -6.70 21.54 4.83
N THR A 709 -5.98 20.84 5.69
CA THR A 709 -4.65 20.29 5.40
C THR A 709 -4.69 18.83 4.89
N GLY A 710 -4.88 18.56 3.59
CA GLY A 710 -4.89 17.18 3.04
C GLY A 710 -5.93 16.23 3.65
N THR A 711 -5.96 14.96 3.23
CA THR A 711 -6.96 14.01 3.76
C THR A 711 -6.75 13.66 5.23
N ARG A 712 -5.51 13.59 5.72
CA ARG A 712 -5.20 13.32 7.14
C ARG A 712 -4.46 14.45 7.86
N GLY A 713 -4.65 15.70 7.49
CA GLY A 713 -3.94 16.79 8.17
C GLY A 713 -2.48 16.98 7.75
N ASN A 714 -1.98 16.20 6.78
CA ASN A 714 -0.54 16.08 6.48
C ASN A 714 -0.21 16.01 4.97
N GLY A 715 -1.17 16.30 4.09
CA GLY A 715 -0.97 16.27 2.63
C GLY A 715 -0.75 14.88 2.03
N ASP A 716 -1.14 13.81 2.71
CA ASP A 716 -0.94 12.41 2.31
C ASP A 716 -1.58 12.00 0.98
N ASN A 717 -2.50 12.82 0.46
CA ASN A 717 -3.12 12.63 -0.83
C ASN A 717 -2.68 13.69 -1.86
N GLY A 718 -1.62 14.45 -1.59
CA GLY A 718 -1.08 15.49 -2.49
C GLY A 718 -1.93 16.77 -2.59
N GLN A 719 -3.12 16.77 -2.01
CA GLN A 719 -4.02 17.91 -1.95
C GLN A 719 -3.75 18.75 -0.71
N TRP A 720 -3.81 20.07 -0.87
CA TRP A 720 -3.63 21.04 0.20
C TRP A 720 -4.72 22.10 0.10
N GLY A 721 -5.27 22.49 1.24
CA GLY A 721 -6.17 23.63 1.35
C GLY A 721 -5.44 24.87 1.86
N TRP A 722 -5.98 26.03 1.53
CA TRP A 722 -5.31 27.32 1.74
C TRP A 722 -5.14 27.68 3.22
N GLY A 723 -6.03 27.20 4.09
CA GLY A 723 -5.95 27.43 5.53
C GLY A 723 -4.68 26.89 6.16
N PHE A 724 -4.03 25.88 5.54
CA PHE A 724 -2.72 25.38 5.99
C PHE A 724 -1.61 26.43 5.82
N TYR A 725 -1.69 27.28 4.80
CA TYR A 725 -0.66 28.27 4.49
C TYR A 725 -0.95 29.66 5.05
N MET A 726 -2.11 29.85 5.70
CA MET A 726 -2.57 31.18 6.11
C MET A 726 -1.71 31.79 7.23
N ASP A 727 -1.14 30.96 8.10
CA ASP A 727 -0.21 31.37 9.16
C ASP A 727 1.04 32.10 8.62
N ASN A 728 1.47 31.80 7.40
CA ASN A 728 2.60 32.48 6.76
C ASN A 728 2.38 33.99 6.61
N TYR A 729 1.14 34.44 6.55
CA TYR A 729 0.77 35.83 6.33
C TYR A 729 0.54 36.63 7.62
N PHE A 730 0.45 35.98 8.78
CA PHE A 730 0.19 36.66 10.06
C PHE A 730 1.42 36.68 10.98
N ASP A 731 1.62 37.80 11.66
CA ASP A 731 2.63 37.96 12.70
C ASP A 731 2.25 37.11 13.93
N ALA A 732 2.95 35.96 14.06
CA ALA A 732 2.65 34.94 15.06
C ALA A 732 2.86 35.40 16.51
N ASP A 733 3.47 36.57 16.73
CA ASP A 733 3.65 37.17 18.05
C ASP A 733 2.51 38.14 18.41
N LYS A 734 1.61 38.44 17.47
CA LYS A 734 0.44 39.30 17.67
C LYS A 734 -0.89 38.54 17.55
N ILE A 735 -0.95 37.53 16.68
CA ILE A 735 -2.12 36.67 16.48
C ILE A 735 -1.65 35.27 16.06
N THR A 736 -2.35 34.23 16.49
CA THR A 736 -2.10 32.85 16.01
C THR A 736 -3.22 32.37 15.11
N VAL A 737 -2.93 31.48 14.16
CA VAL A 737 -3.91 30.94 13.21
C VAL A 737 -4.18 29.47 13.53
N GLU A 738 -5.45 29.09 13.69
CA GLU A 738 -5.89 27.71 13.91
C GLU A 738 -6.79 27.24 12.79
N ASN A 739 -6.30 26.29 12.01
CA ASN A 739 -7.10 25.68 10.96
C ASN A 739 -8.00 24.56 11.52
N HIS A 740 -9.29 24.84 11.68
CA HIS A 740 -10.31 23.88 12.11
C HIS A 740 -11.10 23.28 10.94
N ALA A 741 -10.76 23.66 9.70
CA ALA A 741 -11.41 23.17 8.50
C ALA A 741 -11.30 21.65 8.35
N LEU A 742 -12.34 21.04 7.79
CA LEU A 742 -12.42 19.59 7.64
C LEU A 742 -13.00 19.16 6.29
N GLY A 743 -12.40 18.13 5.71
CA GLY A 743 -12.78 17.62 4.40
C GLY A 743 -14.19 17.04 4.38
N GLY A 744 -14.86 17.20 3.25
CA GLY A 744 -16.22 16.72 3.04
C GLY A 744 -17.31 17.44 3.84
N THR A 745 -16.98 18.45 4.66
CA THR A 745 -17.95 19.20 5.47
C THR A 745 -18.67 20.30 4.69
N SER A 746 -19.96 20.46 4.97
CA SER A 746 -20.84 21.52 4.50
C SER A 746 -21.15 22.50 5.63
N SER A 747 -21.89 23.58 5.36
CA SER A 747 -22.36 24.51 6.41
C SER A 747 -23.06 23.75 7.55
N ARG A 748 -23.92 22.81 7.18
CA ARG A 748 -24.67 21.90 8.05
C ARG A 748 -23.79 20.93 8.82
N SER A 749 -22.99 20.12 8.12
CA SER A 749 -22.28 19.02 8.78
C SER A 749 -21.11 19.52 9.63
N PHE A 750 -20.51 20.66 9.27
CA PHE A 750 -19.57 21.35 10.15
C PHE A 750 -20.27 21.87 11.42
N TYR A 751 -21.45 22.49 11.27
CA TYR A 751 -22.18 23.11 12.38
C TYR A 751 -22.60 22.04 13.39
N ASN A 752 -23.18 20.95 12.89
CA ASN A 752 -23.69 19.87 13.75
C ASN A 752 -22.57 19.02 14.38
N GLY A 753 -21.45 18.84 13.67
CA GLY A 753 -20.42 17.89 14.07
C GLY A 753 -19.21 18.50 14.80
N PHE A 754 -18.85 19.75 14.48
CA PHE A 754 -17.51 20.27 14.76
C PHE A 754 -17.49 21.69 15.34
N TRP A 755 -18.49 22.50 15.01
CA TRP A 755 -18.62 23.85 15.54
C TRP A 755 -18.72 23.95 17.06
N PRO A 756 -19.43 23.04 17.79
CA PRO A 756 -19.51 23.11 19.24
C PRO A 756 -18.15 23.08 19.94
N ASP A 757 -17.17 22.37 19.38
CA ASP A 757 -15.79 22.33 19.90
C ASP A 757 -15.06 23.64 19.63
N VAL A 758 -15.21 24.22 18.43
CA VAL A 758 -14.54 25.46 18.02
C VAL A 758 -15.04 26.63 18.85
N ILE A 759 -16.36 26.83 18.90
CA ILE A 759 -16.97 27.98 19.59
C ILE A 759 -16.73 27.97 21.10
N LYS A 760 -16.44 26.79 21.68
CA LYS A 760 -16.01 26.67 23.09
C LYS A 760 -14.64 27.33 23.34
N GLY A 761 -13.75 27.32 22.36
CA GLY A 761 -12.41 27.93 22.44
C GLY A 761 -12.37 29.42 22.09
N VAL A 762 -13.36 29.92 21.35
CA VAL A 762 -13.47 31.33 20.94
C VAL A 762 -13.73 32.24 22.15
N LYS A 763 -13.01 33.37 22.20
CA LYS A 763 -13.07 34.42 23.22
C LYS A 763 -13.21 35.80 22.58
N ALA A 764 -13.50 36.81 23.41
CA ALA A 764 -13.61 38.19 22.96
C ALA A 764 -12.31 38.67 22.30
N GLY A 765 -12.44 39.35 21.16
CA GLY A 765 -11.32 39.83 20.34
C GLY A 765 -10.73 38.83 19.34
N ASP A 766 -11.15 37.55 19.38
CA ASP A 766 -10.77 36.56 18.36
C ASP A 766 -11.42 36.83 17.01
N TRP A 767 -10.88 36.22 15.96
CA TRP A 767 -11.41 36.28 14.61
C TRP A 767 -11.85 34.89 14.14
N VAL A 768 -12.97 34.79 13.43
CA VAL A 768 -13.47 33.51 12.90
C VAL A 768 -13.76 33.68 11.41
N PHE A 769 -12.96 33.02 10.57
CA PHE A 769 -13.18 32.94 9.13
C PHE A 769 -14.11 31.78 8.82
N ILE A 770 -15.14 32.04 8.02
CA ILE A 770 -16.15 31.04 7.66
C ILE A 770 -16.20 30.95 6.13
N GLU A 771 -15.80 29.79 5.59
CA GLU A 771 -15.87 29.47 4.15
C GLU A 771 -16.46 28.07 3.95
N LEU A 772 -17.78 28.01 3.74
CA LEU A 772 -18.55 26.77 3.60
C LEU A 772 -19.50 26.90 2.41
N GLY A 773 -19.80 25.81 1.71
CA GLY A 773 -20.62 25.83 0.49
C GLY A 773 -20.24 24.78 -0.56
N HIS A 774 -18.96 24.38 -0.65
CA HIS A 774 -18.51 23.41 -1.66
C HIS A 774 -19.19 22.03 -1.58
N ASN A 775 -19.69 21.66 -0.39
CA ASN A 775 -20.31 20.37 -0.12
C ASN A 775 -21.82 20.46 0.13
N ASP A 776 -22.38 21.66 0.11
CA ASP A 776 -23.75 21.97 0.54
C ASP A 776 -24.81 21.54 -0.49
N ASN A 777 -24.36 21.01 -1.62
CA ASN A 777 -25.15 20.41 -2.69
C ASN A 777 -25.27 18.86 -2.59
N GLY A 778 -24.80 18.25 -1.50
CA GLY A 778 -24.94 16.81 -1.26
C GLY A 778 -26.40 16.37 -1.03
N PRO A 779 -26.66 15.08 -0.83
CA PRO A 779 -28.00 14.60 -0.43
C PRO A 779 -28.43 15.17 0.93
N TYR A 780 -29.75 15.30 1.15
CA TYR A 780 -30.31 15.79 2.41
C TYR A 780 -30.36 14.72 3.51
N ASP A 781 -30.63 13.48 3.12
CA ASP A 781 -31.04 12.42 4.04
C ASP A 781 -30.42 11.04 3.73
N SER A 782 -29.63 10.91 2.66
CA SER A 782 -28.99 9.65 2.26
C SER A 782 -27.49 9.82 1.99
N GLY A 783 -26.75 8.73 1.89
CA GLY A 783 -25.30 8.68 1.73
C GLY A 783 -24.58 9.62 2.71
N ARG A 784 -23.92 10.64 2.15
CA ARG A 784 -23.37 11.75 2.94
C ARG A 784 -24.41 12.85 3.04
N ALA A 785 -25.36 12.69 3.96
CA ALA A 785 -26.45 13.61 4.21
C ALA A 785 -25.97 14.99 4.73
N ARG A 786 -25.57 15.87 3.80
CA ARG A 786 -24.83 17.11 4.09
C ARG A 786 -25.42 18.35 3.43
N ALA A 787 -26.49 18.24 2.65
CA ALA A 787 -27.12 19.41 2.03
C ALA A 787 -27.67 20.41 3.06
N SER A 788 -27.61 21.69 2.68
CA SER A 788 -28.38 22.79 3.27
C SER A 788 -29.50 23.21 2.32
N ILE A 789 -30.59 23.82 2.83
CA ILE A 789 -31.65 24.36 1.97
C ILE A 789 -31.11 25.55 1.17
N LYS A 790 -31.46 25.63 -0.11
CA LYS A 790 -31.05 26.72 -1.01
C LYS A 790 -31.51 28.09 -0.49
N GLY A 791 -30.66 29.10 -0.67
CA GLY A 791 -30.99 30.50 -0.40
C GLY A 791 -30.62 31.01 0.99
N ILE A 792 -31.04 32.25 1.26
CA ILE A 792 -30.73 33.01 2.47
C ILE A 792 -31.88 33.07 3.48
N GLY A 793 -33.01 32.40 3.23
CA GLY A 793 -34.19 32.48 4.10
C GLY A 793 -33.98 31.80 5.45
N LYS A 794 -35.07 31.55 6.19
CA LYS A 794 -35.05 30.85 7.49
C LYS A 794 -35.77 29.52 7.44
N GLU A 795 -35.89 28.96 6.23
CA GLU A 795 -36.57 27.70 6.00
C GLU A 795 -35.86 26.57 6.75
N THR A 796 -36.67 25.63 7.22
CA THR A 796 -36.20 24.39 7.82
C THR A 796 -36.95 23.22 7.24
N ILE A 797 -36.26 22.09 7.09
CA ILE A 797 -36.88 20.80 6.83
C ILE A 797 -36.40 19.81 7.87
N GLU A 798 -37.31 18.95 8.32
CA GLU A 798 -36.94 17.80 9.14
C GLU A 798 -36.57 16.65 8.20
N VAL A 799 -35.40 16.05 8.42
CA VAL A 799 -34.96 14.86 7.68
C VAL A 799 -34.69 13.72 8.64
N ILE A 800 -34.86 12.50 8.16
CA ILE A 800 -34.44 11.29 8.83
C ILE A 800 -33.27 10.75 8.02
N ILE A 801 -32.07 10.76 8.59
CA ILE A 801 -30.88 10.23 7.93
C ILE A 801 -31.09 8.73 7.70
N GLN A 802 -31.21 8.31 6.45
CA GLN A 802 -31.60 6.97 6.03
C GLN A 802 -30.67 5.90 6.63
N GLU A 803 -29.37 6.17 6.69
CA GLU A 803 -28.37 5.23 7.20
C GLU A 803 -28.39 5.06 8.72
N THR A 804 -28.93 6.04 9.48
CA THR A 804 -28.81 6.06 10.95
C THR A 804 -30.15 6.18 11.68
N GLY A 805 -31.23 6.47 10.97
CA GLY A 805 -32.54 6.81 11.55
C GLY A 805 -32.54 8.12 12.35
N LYS A 806 -31.43 8.86 12.40
CA LYS A 806 -31.32 10.10 13.16
C LYS A 806 -32.24 11.18 12.57
N LYS A 807 -33.09 11.77 13.40
CA LYS A 807 -33.85 12.98 13.05
C LYS A 807 -32.95 14.20 13.12
N GLU A 808 -33.02 15.05 12.12
CA GLU A 808 -32.22 16.26 12.04
C GLU A 808 -32.99 17.41 11.38
N THR A 809 -32.96 18.58 12.01
CA THR A 809 -33.42 19.82 11.39
C THR A 809 -32.34 20.35 10.45
N VAL A 810 -32.69 20.46 9.17
CA VAL A 810 -31.87 21.08 8.13
C VAL A 810 -32.31 22.51 7.95
N TYR A 811 -31.38 23.44 8.08
CA TYR A 811 -31.63 24.87 7.84
C TYR A 811 -31.22 25.27 6.41
N SER A 812 -31.68 26.44 5.98
CA SER A 812 -31.11 27.11 4.81
C SER A 812 -29.62 27.40 4.99
N TYR A 813 -28.91 27.51 3.87
CA TYR A 813 -27.50 27.91 3.87
C TYR A 813 -27.29 29.22 4.62
N GLY A 814 -28.13 30.23 4.34
CA GLY A 814 -28.04 31.51 5.02
C GLY A 814 -28.31 31.44 6.53
N GLU A 815 -29.25 30.59 6.96
CA GLU A 815 -29.53 30.42 8.39
C GLU A 815 -28.38 29.73 9.14
N TYR A 816 -27.69 28.75 8.54
CA TYR A 816 -26.45 28.22 9.13
C TYR A 816 -25.39 29.32 9.29
N LEU A 817 -25.18 30.17 8.27
CA LEU A 817 -24.24 31.28 8.36
C LEU A 817 -24.63 32.28 9.46
N ARG A 818 -25.91 32.62 9.61
CA ARG A 818 -26.40 33.46 10.71
C ARG A 818 -26.05 32.88 12.07
N LYS A 819 -26.23 31.56 12.26
CA LYS A 819 -25.90 30.89 13.52
C LYS A 819 -24.43 31.01 13.87
N TYR A 820 -23.53 30.72 12.93
CA TYR A 820 -22.08 30.93 13.14
C TYR A 820 -21.76 32.38 13.54
N ILE A 821 -22.32 33.36 12.82
CA ILE A 821 -22.10 34.78 13.07
C ILE A 821 -22.61 35.19 14.46
N GLN A 822 -23.84 34.82 14.79
CA GLN A 822 -24.49 35.19 16.05
C GLN A 822 -23.75 34.60 17.25
N GLU A 823 -23.37 33.33 17.17
CA GLU A 823 -22.63 32.66 18.24
C GLU A 823 -21.21 33.23 18.40
N THR A 824 -20.55 33.57 17.29
CA THR A 824 -19.25 34.24 17.31
C THR A 824 -19.35 35.62 17.97
N LYS A 825 -20.34 36.44 17.58
CA LYS A 825 -20.60 37.76 18.18
C LYS A 825 -20.96 37.65 19.66
N ALA A 826 -21.72 36.62 20.05
CA ALA A 826 -22.07 36.37 21.45
C ALA A 826 -20.84 36.06 22.33
N LYS A 827 -19.73 35.57 21.74
CA LYS A 827 -18.44 35.44 22.42
C LYS A 827 -17.60 36.73 22.44
N GLY A 828 -18.08 37.80 21.82
CA GLY A 828 -17.32 39.05 21.62
C GLY A 828 -16.24 38.94 20.55
N ALA A 829 -16.31 37.92 19.68
CA ALA A 829 -15.36 37.70 18.59
C ALA A 829 -15.89 38.28 17.26
N HIS A 830 -15.02 38.36 16.26
CA HIS A 830 -15.26 38.99 14.97
C HIS A 830 -15.42 37.93 13.86
N PRO A 831 -16.65 37.63 13.40
CA PRO A 831 -16.87 36.73 12.27
C PRO A 831 -16.57 37.44 10.94
N VAL A 832 -15.98 36.70 9.99
CA VAL A 832 -15.71 37.16 8.62
C VAL A 832 -16.14 36.06 7.66
N LEU A 833 -16.98 36.41 6.68
CA LEU A 833 -17.40 35.46 5.64
C LEU A 833 -16.48 35.53 4.43
N PHE A 834 -16.19 34.37 3.85
CA PHE A 834 -15.44 34.24 2.60
C PHE A 834 -16.30 33.56 1.55
N SER A 835 -16.22 33.99 0.29
CA SER A 835 -16.70 33.16 -0.82
C SER A 835 -15.80 31.94 -1.02
N LEU A 836 -16.36 30.91 -1.65
CA LEU A 836 -15.65 29.67 -1.97
C LEU A 836 -14.45 29.92 -2.89
N THR A 837 -13.39 29.13 -2.74
CA THR A 837 -12.30 29.16 -3.73
C THR A 837 -12.81 28.76 -5.13
N PRO A 838 -12.24 29.30 -6.23
CA PRO A 838 -12.63 28.92 -7.56
C PRO A 838 -12.14 27.52 -7.91
N ARG A 839 -12.91 26.81 -8.74
CA ARG A 839 -12.56 25.49 -9.27
C ARG A 839 -11.79 25.63 -10.58
N ASN A 840 -11.07 24.58 -10.99
CA ASN A 840 -10.45 24.51 -12.32
C ASN A 840 -11.50 24.25 -13.41
N SER A 841 -12.43 25.19 -13.57
CA SER A 841 -13.56 25.11 -14.48
C SER A 841 -13.62 26.40 -15.30
N TRP A 842 -13.53 26.25 -16.62
CA TRP A 842 -13.36 27.35 -17.55
C TRP A 842 -14.54 27.47 -18.50
N LYS A 843 -14.96 28.69 -18.77
CA LYS A 843 -15.80 29.06 -19.90
C LYS A 843 -15.01 28.95 -21.20
N GLU A 844 -15.71 28.83 -22.32
CA GLU A 844 -15.11 28.88 -23.66
C GLU A 844 -14.34 30.18 -23.90
N THR A 845 -14.77 31.28 -23.27
CA THR A 845 -14.12 32.60 -23.33
C THR A 845 -12.76 32.67 -22.63
N GLY A 846 -12.30 31.58 -21.99
CA GLY A 846 -11.06 31.58 -21.19
C GLY A 846 -11.22 32.23 -19.82
N LYS A 847 -12.46 32.43 -19.35
CA LYS A 847 -12.78 32.94 -18.01
C LYS A 847 -13.14 31.80 -17.06
N ILE A 848 -12.79 31.90 -15.79
CA ILE A 848 -13.15 30.91 -14.75
C ILE A 848 -14.66 30.96 -14.44
N ASN A 849 -15.30 29.83 -14.15
CA ASN A 849 -16.67 29.83 -13.65
C ASN A 849 -16.71 30.32 -12.18
N ARG A 850 -17.35 31.47 -11.96
CA ARG A 850 -17.57 32.03 -10.61
C ARG A 850 -18.76 31.34 -9.95
N VAL A 851 -18.74 31.26 -8.63
CA VAL A 851 -19.89 30.80 -7.81
C VAL A 851 -20.62 32.02 -7.21
N ASN A 852 -20.88 33.03 -8.05
CA ASN A 852 -21.42 34.33 -7.66
C ASN A 852 -22.93 34.47 -7.86
N GLU A 853 -23.63 33.36 -8.14
CA GLU A 853 -25.10 33.31 -8.26
C GLU A 853 -25.75 32.46 -7.16
N THR A 854 -24.96 31.65 -6.44
CA THR A 854 -25.43 30.73 -5.40
C THR A 854 -24.69 30.96 -4.07
N PHE A 855 -23.90 30.00 -3.58
CA PHE A 855 -23.29 30.04 -2.25
C PHE A 855 -22.41 31.29 -2.01
N GLY A 856 -21.65 31.74 -3.02
CA GLY A 856 -20.86 32.97 -2.90
C GLY A 856 -21.72 34.23 -2.78
N LEU A 857 -22.81 34.31 -3.57
CA LEU A 857 -23.78 35.41 -3.47
C LEU A 857 -24.51 35.41 -2.13
N TRP A 858 -24.96 34.24 -1.69
CA TRP A 858 -25.71 34.10 -0.44
C TRP A 858 -24.82 34.41 0.77
N ALA A 859 -23.56 34.00 0.77
CA ALA A 859 -22.60 34.38 1.80
C ALA A 859 -22.42 35.91 1.84
N LYS A 860 -22.29 36.56 0.67
CA LYS A 860 -22.22 38.03 0.58
C LYS A 860 -23.47 38.71 1.15
N GLN A 861 -24.66 38.25 0.74
CA GLN A 861 -25.93 38.81 1.21
C GLN A 861 -26.11 38.65 2.72
N ILE A 862 -25.72 37.50 3.30
CA ILE A 862 -25.76 37.32 4.76
C ILE A 862 -24.72 38.21 5.46
N ALA A 863 -23.55 38.43 4.86
CA ALA A 863 -22.55 39.32 5.41
C ALA A 863 -23.08 40.76 5.50
N GLU A 864 -23.70 41.25 4.42
CA GLU A 864 -24.38 42.55 4.36
C GLU A 864 -25.52 42.63 5.40
N GLU A 865 -26.40 41.62 5.43
CA GLU A 865 -27.52 41.55 6.37
C GLU A 865 -27.07 41.59 7.83
N GLN A 866 -26.01 40.85 8.16
CA GLN A 866 -25.49 40.74 9.52
C GLN A 866 -24.45 41.82 9.84
N SER A 867 -24.15 42.73 8.90
CA SER A 867 -23.12 43.76 9.02
C SER A 867 -21.77 43.17 9.48
N VAL A 868 -21.28 42.16 8.75
CA VAL A 868 -19.96 41.54 8.95
C VAL A 868 -19.15 41.61 7.65
N PRO A 869 -17.81 41.62 7.71
CA PRO A 869 -16.99 41.71 6.50
C PRO A 869 -17.15 40.47 5.59
N PHE A 870 -17.08 40.71 4.27
CA PHE A 870 -17.09 39.66 3.25
C PHE A 870 -15.89 39.79 2.33
N VAL A 871 -15.10 38.72 2.25
CA VAL A 871 -13.96 38.64 1.31
C VAL A 871 -14.36 37.76 0.12
N ASP A 872 -14.40 38.36 -1.08
CA ASP A 872 -14.72 37.62 -2.31
C ASP A 872 -13.50 36.85 -2.85
N LEU A 873 -13.10 35.82 -2.11
CA LEU A 873 -11.97 34.96 -2.45
C LEU A 873 -12.13 34.27 -3.81
N ASN A 874 -13.37 33.96 -4.22
CA ASN A 874 -13.69 33.39 -5.51
C ASN A 874 -13.19 34.28 -6.65
N ASP A 875 -13.55 35.56 -6.62
CA ASP A 875 -13.20 36.48 -7.70
C ASP A 875 -11.73 36.89 -7.66
N ILE A 876 -11.18 37.19 -6.47
CA ILE A 876 -9.76 37.56 -6.30
C ILE A 876 -8.87 36.46 -6.87
N THR A 877 -9.13 35.19 -6.53
CA THR A 877 -8.35 34.07 -7.08
C THR A 877 -8.68 33.83 -8.57
N ALA A 878 -9.94 33.90 -8.99
CA ALA A 878 -10.31 33.63 -10.37
C ALA A 878 -9.62 34.60 -11.36
N LEU A 879 -9.48 35.88 -10.99
CA LEU A 879 -8.75 36.87 -11.79
C LEU A 879 -7.27 36.49 -11.96
N LYS A 880 -6.63 35.98 -10.90
CA LYS A 880 -5.24 35.48 -10.98
C LYS A 880 -5.15 34.25 -11.87
N TYR A 881 -6.06 33.29 -11.71
CA TYR A 881 -6.11 32.09 -12.55
C TYR A 881 -6.26 32.44 -14.03
N GLU A 882 -7.11 33.42 -14.36
CA GLU A 882 -7.26 33.90 -15.75
C GLU A 882 -6.00 34.52 -16.31
N GLN A 883 -5.28 35.28 -15.50
CA GLN A 883 -3.97 35.83 -15.90
C GLN A 883 -2.95 34.71 -16.12
N PHE A 884 -2.95 33.70 -15.26
CA PHE A 884 -2.04 32.56 -15.35
C PHE A 884 -2.34 31.64 -16.53
N GLY A 885 -3.61 31.53 -16.92
CA GLY A 885 -4.07 30.66 -18.00
C GLY A 885 -4.18 29.17 -17.61
N LYS A 886 -4.83 28.40 -18.50
CA LYS A 886 -5.23 27.00 -18.26
C LYS A 886 -4.06 26.08 -17.88
N TYR A 887 -2.93 26.20 -18.58
CA TYR A 887 -1.77 25.34 -18.36
C TYR A 887 -1.25 25.45 -16.93
N LYS A 888 -1.02 26.68 -16.46
CA LYS A 888 -0.51 26.97 -15.12
C LYS A 888 -1.50 26.57 -14.03
N VAL A 889 -2.77 26.88 -14.24
CA VAL A 889 -3.82 26.54 -13.28
C VAL A 889 -3.98 25.02 -13.18
N ASN A 890 -3.73 24.25 -14.24
CA ASN A 890 -3.87 22.79 -14.19
C ASN A 890 -3.03 22.14 -13.08
N TYR A 891 -1.77 22.55 -12.91
CA TYR A 891 -0.92 22.01 -11.85
C TYR A 891 -1.16 22.62 -10.46
N MET A 892 -1.98 23.68 -10.37
CA MET A 892 -2.43 24.23 -9.09
C MET A 892 -3.50 23.35 -8.43
N PHE A 893 -4.01 22.34 -9.15
CA PHE A 893 -4.93 21.33 -8.68
C PHE A 893 -4.28 19.95 -8.68
N TYR A 894 -4.79 19.02 -7.86
CA TYR A 894 -4.25 17.67 -7.77
C TYR A 894 -5.35 16.62 -7.64
N GLY A 895 -5.40 15.70 -8.61
CA GLY A 895 -6.35 14.58 -8.68
C GLY A 895 -7.77 14.94 -9.16
N ASP A 896 -8.23 16.18 -8.96
CA ASP A 896 -9.51 16.67 -9.46
C ASP A 896 -9.50 18.19 -9.70
N ALA A 897 -10.65 18.75 -10.13
CA ALA A 897 -10.80 20.18 -10.45
C ALA A 897 -11.26 21.04 -9.25
N ILE A 898 -11.33 20.48 -8.05
CA ILE A 898 -11.82 21.15 -6.83
C ILE A 898 -10.66 21.39 -5.86
N HIS A 899 -9.82 20.38 -5.65
CA HIS A 899 -8.79 20.37 -4.62
C HIS A 899 -7.45 20.84 -5.17
N THR A 900 -6.90 21.86 -4.51
CA THR A 900 -5.62 22.44 -4.91
C THR A 900 -4.45 21.55 -4.52
N SER A 901 -3.39 21.57 -5.33
CA SER A 901 -2.05 21.17 -4.92
C SER A 901 -1.47 22.20 -3.92
N ALA A 902 -0.26 21.97 -3.42
CA ALA A 902 0.44 22.97 -2.60
C ALA A 902 0.54 24.34 -3.30
N PHE A 903 0.70 24.36 -4.63
CA PHE A 903 0.80 25.60 -5.41
C PHE A 903 -0.50 26.39 -5.40
N GLY A 904 -1.63 25.75 -5.70
CA GLY A 904 -2.94 26.41 -5.69
C GLY A 904 -3.35 26.86 -4.29
N ALA A 905 -3.03 26.07 -3.27
CA ALA A 905 -3.31 26.40 -1.88
C ALA A 905 -2.56 27.66 -1.42
N LYS A 906 -1.28 27.81 -1.81
CA LYS A 906 -0.48 29.03 -1.56
C LYS A 906 -1.09 30.25 -2.26
N VAL A 907 -1.55 30.11 -3.51
CA VAL A 907 -2.22 31.19 -4.26
C VAL A 907 -3.52 31.61 -3.58
N ASN A 908 -4.35 30.66 -3.17
CA ASN A 908 -5.60 30.92 -2.45
C ASN A 908 -5.34 31.63 -1.11
N ALA A 909 -4.32 31.23 -0.35
CA ALA A 909 -3.95 31.90 0.90
C ALA A 909 -3.45 33.33 0.65
N ALA A 910 -2.68 33.54 -0.42
CA ALA A 910 -2.24 34.88 -0.83
C ALA A 910 -3.44 35.78 -1.18
N SER A 911 -4.40 35.26 -1.94
CA SER A 911 -5.65 35.96 -2.29
C SER A 911 -6.49 36.29 -1.06
N ALA A 912 -6.56 35.40 -0.07
CA ALA A 912 -7.25 35.68 1.19
C ALA A 912 -6.57 36.83 1.95
N ALA A 913 -5.23 36.84 2.03
CA ALA A 913 -4.47 37.93 2.65
C ALA A 913 -4.65 39.28 1.91
N GLU A 914 -4.65 39.27 0.58
CA GLU A 914 -4.93 40.44 -0.26
C GLU A 914 -6.35 41.00 -0.04
N GLY A 915 -7.34 40.11 0.03
CA GLY A 915 -8.72 40.47 0.37
C GLY A 915 -8.82 41.14 1.74
N ILE A 916 -8.09 40.64 2.75
CA ILE A 916 -8.04 41.25 4.08
C ILE A 916 -7.39 42.64 4.04
N ARG A 917 -6.26 42.81 3.32
CA ARG A 917 -5.57 44.12 3.23
C ARG A 917 -6.43 45.18 2.54
N SER A 918 -7.18 44.79 1.51
CA SER A 918 -7.98 45.71 0.71
C SER A 918 -9.35 46.03 1.31
N HIS A 919 -9.84 45.24 2.27
CA HIS A 919 -11.15 45.43 2.88
C HIS A 919 -11.12 46.42 4.04
N LYS A 920 -11.83 47.55 3.91
CA LYS A 920 -11.83 48.66 4.89
C LYS A 920 -12.23 48.21 6.30
N ASP A 921 -13.28 47.39 6.42
CA ASP A 921 -13.74 46.90 7.74
C ASP A 921 -12.83 45.85 8.38
N LEU A 922 -11.80 45.38 7.66
CA LEU A 922 -10.77 44.48 8.17
C LEU A 922 -9.47 45.21 8.51
N ALA A 923 -9.45 46.55 8.54
CA ALA A 923 -8.25 47.33 8.84
C ALA A 923 -7.57 46.92 10.17
N GLN A 924 -8.35 46.56 11.20
CA GLN A 924 -7.80 46.06 12.46
C GLN A 924 -7.13 44.68 12.30
N LEU A 925 -7.76 43.76 11.58
CA LEU A 925 -7.17 42.44 11.31
C LEU A 925 -5.92 42.56 10.43
N ALA A 926 -5.93 43.48 9.46
CA ALA A 926 -4.83 43.72 8.54
C ALA A 926 -3.55 44.19 9.25
N GLN A 927 -3.64 44.81 10.44
CA GLN A 927 -2.48 45.19 11.26
C GLN A 927 -1.69 43.99 11.78
N TYR A 928 -2.31 42.80 11.82
CA TYR A 928 -1.65 41.55 12.18
C TYR A 928 -0.99 40.86 10.99
N LEU A 929 -1.25 41.30 9.76
CA LEU A 929 -0.59 40.74 8.59
C LEU A 929 0.87 41.18 8.57
N LYS A 930 1.75 40.27 8.15
CA LYS A 930 3.14 40.61 7.83
C LYS A 930 3.15 41.61 6.66
N PRO A 931 4.15 42.52 6.62
CA PRO A 931 4.39 43.34 5.45
C PRO A 931 4.48 42.48 4.19
N GLU A 932 4.04 43.02 3.06
CA GLU A 932 4.25 42.35 1.79
C GLU A 932 5.75 42.14 1.59
N LYS A 933 6.11 40.89 1.29
CA LYS A 933 7.49 40.47 1.12
C LYS A 933 8.02 41.22 -0.10
N GLN A 934 8.96 42.15 0.07
CA GLN A 934 9.69 42.71 -1.06
C GLN A 934 10.39 41.56 -1.77
N ASP A 935 10.19 41.45 -3.08
CA ASP A 935 10.84 40.42 -3.88
C ASP A 935 12.36 40.50 -3.68
N GLY A 936 13.01 39.34 -3.62
CA GLY A 936 14.42 39.23 -3.27
C GLY A 936 15.36 39.98 -4.23
N THR A 937 16.66 39.79 -4.09
CA THR A 937 17.67 40.50 -4.89
C THR A 937 17.68 40.17 -6.40
N ALA A 938 16.79 39.28 -6.90
CA ALA A 938 16.69 38.94 -8.31
C ALA A 938 16.15 40.13 -9.11
N GLY A 939 16.79 40.45 -10.23
CA GLY A 939 16.44 41.62 -11.05
C GLY A 939 16.83 42.96 -10.44
N SER A 940 17.48 42.99 -9.27
CA SER A 940 17.93 44.23 -8.59
C SER A 940 18.92 45.06 -9.43
N LYS A 941 19.57 44.45 -10.42
CA LYS A 941 20.51 45.10 -11.36
C LYS A 941 19.84 45.61 -12.64
N ARG A 942 18.52 45.45 -12.80
CA ARG A 942 17.80 45.83 -14.03
C ARG A 942 18.06 47.30 -14.38
N MET A 943 18.27 47.55 -15.68
CA MET A 943 18.40 48.89 -16.24
C MET A 943 17.24 49.16 -17.19
N ALA A 944 16.72 50.39 -17.18
CA ALA A 944 15.60 50.78 -18.03
C ALA A 944 15.92 50.53 -19.52
N GLY A 945 14.96 49.96 -20.25
CA GLY A 945 15.09 49.67 -21.68
C GLY A 945 15.96 48.46 -22.04
N LYS A 946 16.51 47.73 -21.06
CA LYS A 946 17.33 46.53 -21.29
C LYS A 946 16.65 45.27 -20.74
N PRO A 947 16.52 44.18 -21.52
CA PRO A 947 16.12 42.89 -20.98
C PRO A 947 17.16 42.37 -19.98
N VAL A 948 16.69 41.60 -19.00
CA VAL A 948 17.55 40.85 -18.08
C VAL A 948 17.70 39.42 -18.59
N VAL A 949 18.94 38.94 -18.61
CA VAL A 949 19.30 37.55 -18.90
C VAL A 949 19.51 36.85 -17.57
N PHE A 950 18.49 36.11 -17.14
CA PHE A 950 18.53 35.28 -15.95
C PHE A 950 19.16 33.93 -16.26
N THR A 951 20.02 33.44 -15.38
CA THR A 951 20.48 32.04 -15.40
C THR A 951 20.03 31.32 -14.13
N ILE A 952 19.33 30.19 -14.27
CA ILE A 952 18.98 29.29 -13.19
C ILE A 952 19.61 27.91 -13.42
N GLY A 953 19.96 27.24 -12.35
CA GLY A 953 20.58 25.93 -12.43
C GLY A 953 21.35 25.52 -11.18
N ASP A 954 22.16 24.49 -11.36
CA ASP A 954 22.91 23.83 -10.30
C ASP A 954 24.37 24.34 -10.16
N SER A 955 25.23 23.51 -9.58
CA SER A 955 26.64 23.83 -9.28
C SER A 955 27.53 24.01 -10.51
N THR A 956 27.08 23.63 -11.71
CA THR A 956 27.82 23.91 -12.96
C THR A 956 27.44 25.26 -13.58
N VAL A 957 26.34 25.87 -13.13
CA VAL A 957 25.94 27.24 -13.52
C VAL A 957 26.46 28.27 -12.53
N LYS A 958 26.44 27.97 -11.22
CA LYS A 958 26.99 28.84 -10.15
C LYS A 958 27.60 28.01 -9.03
N ASN A 959 28.77 28.40 -8.55
CA ASN A 959 29.44 27.73 -7.44
C ASN A 959 30.02 28.74 -6.44
N LYS A 960 31.28 28.59 -6.02
CA LYS A 960 31.93 29.53 -5.10
C LYS A 960 32.26 30.85 -5.79
N ASP A 961 32.76 30.80 -7.02
CA ASP A 961 32.93 31.93 -7.95
C ASP A 961 33.63 33.17 -7.34
N LYS A 962 34.59 32.97 -6.43
CA LYS A 962 35.27 34.06 -5.71
C LYS A 962 36.74 34.19 -6.08
N ASP A 963 37.48 33.09 -6.02
CA ASP A 963 38.91 33.06 -6.35
C ASP A 963 39.17 32.27 -7.63
N SER A 964 40.18 32.65 -8.42
CA SER A 964 40.59 31.92 -9.63
C SER A 964 40.89 30.43 -9.41
N THR A 965 41.17 30.03 -8.18
CA THR A 965 41.44 28.65 -7.75
C THR A 965 40.22 27.89 -7.25
N ASP A 966 39.06 28.52 -7.10
CA ASP A 966 37.82 27.87 -6.66
C ASP A 966 37.16 27.02 -7.77
N MET A 967 36.05 26.35 -7.41
CA MET A 967 35.10 25.81 -8.39
C MET A 967 34.27 26.95 -8.96
N TRP A 968 34.12 26.97 -10.28
CA TRP A 968 33.37 28.00 -11.01
C TRP A 968 32.22 27.41 -11.80
N GLY A 969 31.12 28.15 -11.89
CA GLY A 969 30.02 27.86 -12.83
C GLY A 969 30.01 28.79 -14.05
N TRP A 970 29.54 28.31 -15.20
CA TRP A 970 29.55 29.08 -16.45
C TRP A 970 28.68 30.35 -16.39
N GLY A 971 27.58 30.32 -15.62
CA GLY A 971 26.69 31.46 -15.44
C GLY A 971 27.36 32.64 -14.74
N SER A 972 28.47 32.41 -14.03
CA SER A 972 29.23 33.46 -13.35
C SER A 972 30.18 34.23 -14.26
N VAL A 973 30.44 33.72 -15.47
CA VAL A 973 31.31 34.37 -16.47
C VAL A 973 30.58 34.69 -17.78
N ILE A 974 29.35 34.18 -17.99
CA ILE A 974 28.59 34.38 -19.23
C ILE A 974 28.32 35.86 -19.55
N GLY A 975 28.27 36.73 -18.54
CA GLY A 975 28.09 38.18 -18.71
C GLY A 975 29.16 38.85 -19.58
N GLU A 976 30.36 38.27 -19.67
CA GLU A 976 31.43 38.80 -20.52
C GLU A 976 31.13 38.70 -22.02
N TYR A 977 30.16 37.87 -22.43
CA TYR A 977 29.78 37.66 -23.83
C TYR A 977 28.54 38.46 -24.25
N PHE A 978 27.84 39.09 -23.31
CA PHE A 978 26.68 39.94 -23.59
C PHE A 978 27.10 41.41 -23.68
N ASP A 979 26.54 42.15 -24.63
CA ASP A 979 26.76 43.60 -24.74
C ASP A 979 26.09 44.31 -23.56
N PRO A 980 26.87 44.94 -22.65
CA PRO A 980 26.30 45.61 -21.47
C PRO A 980 25.42 46.81 -21.83
N ASN A 981 25.47 47.30 -23.07
CA ASN A 981 24.56 48.33 -23.57
C ASN A 981 23.19 47.77 -23.98
N LYS A 982 23.09 46.45 -24.23
CA LYS A 982 21.87 45.81 -24.72
C LYS A 982 21.17 44.93 -23.69
N ALA A 983 21.89 44.34 -22.74
CA ALA A 983 21.30 43.45 -21.73
C ALA A 983 21.98 43.56 -20.36
N VAL A 984 21.29 43.09 -19.32
CA VAL A 984 21.85 42.91 -17.97
C VAL A 984 21.84 41.42 -17.63
N VAL A 985 22.97 40.85 -17.19
CA VAL A 985 23.05 39.44 -16.78
C VAL A 985 22.87 39.30 -15.27
N ASP A 986 21.99 38.39 -14.85
CA ASP A 986 21.71 38.09 -13.44
C ASP A 986 21.73 36.57 -13.15
N ASN A 987 22.82 36.10 -12.53
CA ASN A 987 22.99 34.68 -12.21
C ASN A 987 22.34 34.28 -10.88
N GLN A 988 21.17 33.65 -11.00
CA GLN A 988 20.31 33.20 -9.91
C GLN A 988 20.43 31.69 -9.62
N ALA A 989 21.31 30.97 -10.30
CA ALA A 989 21.58 29.57 -10.02
C ALA A 989 22.12 29.35 -8.58
N MET A 990 22.03 28.11 -8.09
CA MET A 990 22.51 27.77 -6.74
C MET A 990 23.13 26.38 -6.70
N ALA A 991 24.36 26.31 -6.20
CA ALA A 991 25.10 25.07 -6.07
C ALA A 991 24.35 24.02 -5.23
N GLY A 992 24.39 22.77 -5.71
CA GLY A 992 23.81 21.61 -5.03
C GLY A 992 22.29 21.51 -5.08
N ARG A 993 21.61 22.24 -5.97
CA ARG A 993 20.15 22.12 -6.16
C ARG A 993 19.85 21.30 -7.43
N SER A 994 18.76 20.55 -7.37
CA SER A 994 18.03 19.98 -8.50
C SER A 994 16.94 20.95 -8.96
N ALA A 995 16.26 20.66 -10.06
CA ALA A 995 15.08 21.40 -10.50
C ALA A 995 14.01 21.40 -9.39
N ARG A 996 13.70 20.26 -8.77
CA ARG A 996 12.77 20.20 -7.64
C ARG A 996 13.22 21.02 -6.44
N THR A 997 14.42 20.82 -5.92
CA THR A 997 14.85 21.52 -4.70
C THR A 997 15.03 23.02 -4.90
N TYR A 998 15.32 23.46 -6.14
CA TYR A 998 15.30 24.87 -6.50
C TYR A 998 13.89 25.47 -6.37
N LEU A 999 12.85 24.70 -6.74
CA LEU A 999 11.46 25.08 -6.56
C LEU A 999 11.04 25.02 -5.07
N ASP A 1000 11.38 23.94 -4.36
CA ASP A 1000 11.01 23.72 -2.95
C ASP A 1000 11.56 24.80 -2.01
N GLU A 1001 12.74 25.36 -2.32
CA GLU A 1001 13.37 26.46 -1.58
C GLU A 1001 12.83 27.86 -1.96
N ASP A 1002 11.72 27.94 -2.70
CA ASP A 1002 11.12 29.16 -3.27
C ASP A 1002 12.15 30.03 -4.05
N ARG A 1003 13.17 29.41 -4.69
CA ARG A 1003 14.16 30.16 -5.48
C ARG A 1003 13.63 30.55 -6.84
N TRP A 1004 12.86 29.65 -7.46
CA TRP A 1004 12.16 29.96 -8.70
C TRP A 1004 11.18 31.11 -8.51
N ASP A 1005 10.41 31.12 -7.42
CA ASP A 1005 9.44 32.17 -7.14
C ASP A 1005 10.08 33.58 -7.13
N ARG A 1006 11.33 33.71 -6.63
CA ARG A 1006 12.08 34.98 -6.66
C ARG A 1006 12.40 35.44 -8.08
N VAL A 1007 12.81 34.51 -8.94
CA VAL A 1007 13.11 34.83 -10.35
C VAL A 1007 11.81 35.15 -11.07
N TYR A 1008 10.81 34.28 -10.95
CA TYR A 1008 9.49 34.42 -11.55
C TYR A 1008 8.83 35.77 -11.23
N ASN A 1009 8.89 36.23 -9.98
CA ASN A 1009 8.34 37.53 -9.59
C ASN A 1009 9.11 38.72 -10.18
N ALA A 1010 10.40 38.55 -10.47
CA ALA A 1010 11.25 39.60 -11.07
C ALA A 1010 11.20 39.65 -12.62
N LEU A 1011 10.60 38.65 -13.27
CA LEU A 1011 10.51 38.57 -14.74
C LEU A 1011 9.61 39.67 -15.32
N GLN A 1012 10.08 40.26 -16.42
CA GLN A 1012 9.36 41.19 -17.25
C GLN A 1012 9.32 40.69 -18.71
N PRO A 1013 8.34 41.15 -19.53
CA PRO A 1013 8.28 40.79 -20.94
C PRO A 1013 9.59 41.12 -21.67
N GLY A 1014 10.09 40.16 -22.45
CA GLY A 1014 11.34 40.29 -23.21
C GLY A 1014 12.61 39.88 -22.46
N ASP A 1015 12.54 39.58 -21.16
CA ASP A 1015 13.65 38.96 -20.44
C ASP A 1015 13.97 37.57 -20.99
N ILE A 1016 15.19 37.08 -20.76
CA ILE A 1016 15.65 35.75 -21.17
C ILE A 1016 15.93 34.91 -19.93
N VAL A 1017 15.54 33.63 -19.95
CA VAL A 1017 15.79 32.70 -18.85
C VAL A 1017 16.52 31.47 -19.36
N PHE A 1018 17.82 31.35 -19.05
CA PHE A 1018 18.57 30.12 -19.26
C PHE A 1018 18.31 29.15 -18.11
N ILE A 1019 17.90 27.93 -18.45
CA ILE A 1019 17.47 26.88 -17.50
C ILE A 1019 18.36 25.65 -17.68
N GLN A 1020 19.20 25.32 -16.70
CA GLN A 1020 20.08 24.14 -16.76
C GLN A 1020 20.10 23.34 -15.45
N PHE A 1021 19.54 22.14 -15.48
CA PHE A 1021 19.55 21.16 -14.38
C PHE A 1021 19.92 19.76 -14.90
N GLY A 1022 20.13 18.80 -13.99
CA GLY A 1022 20.42 17.40 -14.33
C GLY A 1022 21.55 16.75 -13.52
N HIS A 1023 22.42 17.52 -12.84
CA HIS A 1023 23.52 16.92 -12.07
C HIS A 1023 23.11 16.43 -10.68
N ASN A 1024 22.15 17.10 -10.04
CA ASN A 1024 21.67 16.74 -8.68
C ASN A 1024 20.34 15.97 -8.70
N ASP A 1025 19.68 15.94 -9.86
CA ASP A 1025 18.30 15.51 -10.07
C ASP A 1025 18.14 13.98 -10.02
N GLY A 1026 19.26 13.25 -10.11
CA GLY A 1026 19.34 11.80 -9.87
C GLY A 1026 19.73 11.39 -8.45
N GLY A 1027 19.67 12.30 -7.48
CA GLY A 1027 19.92 11.99 -6.08
C GLY A 1027 18.76 11.26 -5.39
N GLU A 1028 18.86 11.05 -4.08
CA GLU A 1028 17.78 10.49 -3.27
C GLU A 1028 16.52 11.38 -3.33
N ILE A 1029 15.32 10.78 -3.44
CA ILE A 1029 14.07 11.54 -3.56
C ILE A 1029 13.57 12.00 -2.18
N ASN A 1030 13.36 11.08 -1.23
CA ASN A 1030 12.69 11.37 0.04
C ASN A 1030 13.57 11.19 1.29
N THR A 1031 14.78 10.66 1.13
CA THR A 1031 15.78 10.43 2.20
C THR A 1031 16.98 11.36 2.03
N GLY A 1032 17.80 11.46 3.08
CA GLY A 1032 19.09 12.15 3.04
C GLY A 1032 19.00 13.61 2.56
N LYS A 1033 19.70 13.96 1.48
CA LYS A 1033 19.62 15.33 0.92
C LYS A 1033 18.33 15.61 0.15
N ALA A 1034 17.56 14.56 -0.18
CA ALA A 1034 16.26 14.63 -0.82
C ALA A 1034 16.24 15.59 -2.03
N ARG A 1035 17.15 15.36 -3.00
CA ARG A 1035 17.31 16.19 -4.20
C ARG A 1035 16.66 15.60 -5.45
N GLY A 1036 16.53 14.28 -5.51
CA GLY A 1036 16.05 13.60 -6.71
C GLY A 1036 14.57 13.81 -6.98
N GLU A 1037 14.14 13.44 -8.16
CA GLU A 1037 12.77 13.52 -8.64
C GLU A 1037 12.44 12.29 -9.51
N LEU A 1038 11.20 12.17 -9.99
CA LEU A 1038 10.84 11.02 -10.83
C LEU A 1038 11.55 11.12 -12.20
N ASN A 1039 11.92 9.96 -12.74
CA ASN A 1039 12.55 9.89 -14.04
C ASN A 1039 11.56 10.18 -15.17
N GLY A 1040 12.07 10.73 -16.28
CA GLY A 1040 11.31 10.90 -17.51
C GLY A 1040 10.71 12.30 -17.69
N THR A 1041 9.79 12.37 -18.63
CA THR A 1041 9.22 13.62 -19.15
C THR A 1041 7.70 13.67 -19.12
N GLY A 1042 7.01 12.66 -18.60
CA GLY A 1042 5.54 12.67 -18.54
C GLY A 1042 4.97 13.52 -17.41
N GLU A 1043 3.67 13.42 -17.17
CA GLU A 1043 2.93 14.13 -16.12
C GLU A 1043 2.78 13.28 -14.83
N GLU A 1044 3.52 12.17 -14.74
CA GLU A 1044 3.47 11.27 -13.59
C GLU A 1044 3.89 11.99 -12.31
N SER A 1045 3.23 11.63 -11.22
CA SER A 1045 3.57 12.14 -9.89
C SER A 1045 3.25 11.10 -8.83
N ILE A 1046 3.94 11.20 -7.71
CA ILE A 1046 3.69 10.37 -6.53
C ILE A 1046 3.73 11.24 -5.28
N VAL A 1047 2.92 10.89 -4.28
CA VAL A 1047 2.99 11.51 -2.96
C VAL A 1047 3.96 10.71 -2.11
N LEU A 1048 5.05 11.34 -1.65
CA LEU A 1048 6.04 10.71 -0.77
C LEU A 1048 6.15 11.45 0.55
N PHE A 1049 6.31 10.71 1.63
CA PHE A 1049 6.70 11.28 2.92
C PHE A 1049 8.18 11.66 2.88
N MET A 1050 8.46 12.94 3.06
CA MET A 1050 9.79 13.53 3.04
C MET A 1050 10.39 13.47 4.44
N GLU A 1051 11.48 12.71 4.62
CA GLU A 1051 12.10 12.54 5.95
C GLU A 1051 12.58 13.88 6.52
N ALA A 1052 13.22 14.71 5.71
CA ALA A 1052 13.83 15.96 6.15
C ALA A 1052 12.81 17.01 6.63
N THR A 1053 11.60 17.01 6.05
CA THR A 1053 10.56 18.01 6.39
C THR A 1053 9.42 17.41 7.22
N HIS A 1054 9.40 16.08 7.40
CA HIS A 1054 8.31 15.31 8.01
C HIS A 1054 6.93 15.61 7.40
N ARG A 1055 6.88 15.84 6.09
CA ARG A 1055 5.66 16.18 5.35
C ARG A 1055 5.52 15.31 4.12
N ASN A 1056 4.27 15.03 3.73
CA ASN A 1056 4.03 14.43 2.42
C ASN A 1056 4.17 15.49 1.34
N GLN A 1057 4.80 15.15 0.22
CA GLN A 1057 5.02 16.06 -0.89
C GLN A 1057 4.73 15.33 -2.20
N VAL A 1058 4.12 16.04 -3.14
CA VAL A 1058 3.96 15.55 -4.51
C VAL A 1058 5.29 15.72 -5.24
N ILE A 1059 5.85 14.61 -5.71
CA ILE A 1059 7.07 14.56 -6.49
C ILE A 1059 6.69 14.26 -7.94
N TYR A 1060 7.14 15.11 -8.86
CA TYR A 1060 6.86 15.01 -10.29
C TYR A 1060 8.08 14.49 -11.05
N THR A 1061 7.93 14.25 -12.36
CA THR A 1061 9.06 13.93 -13.23
C THR A 1061 9.99 15.12 -13.47
N TYR A 1062 11.25 14.86 -13.81
CA TYR A 1062 12.21 15.90 -14.20
C TYR A 1062 11.64 16.81 -15.31
N GLY A 1063 11.07 16.21 -16.36
CA GLY A 1063 10.50 17.00 -17.46
C GLY A 1063 9.35 17.90 -17.02
N TRP A 1064 8.56 17.48 -16.02
CA TRP A 1064 7.49 18.30 -15.47
C TRP A 1064 8.05 19.59 -14.82
N TYR A 1065 9.11 19.50 -14.02
CA TYR A 1065 9.72 20.69 -13.38
C TYR A 1065 10.29 21.66 -14.42
N ILE A 1066 10.94 21.14 -15.46
CA ILE A 1066 11.43 21.96 -16.57
C ILE A 1066 10.27 22.65 -17.31
N ARG A 1067 9.20 21.92 -17.64
CA ARG A 1067 8.01 22.52 -18.29
C ARG A 1067 7.35 23.57 -17.40
N LYS A 1068 7.32 23.38 -16.08
CA LYS A 1068 6.83 24.40 -15.14
C LYS A 1068 7.62 25.70 -15.25
N PHE A 1069 8.96 25.64 -15.18
CA PHE A 1069 9.80 26.85 -15.31
C PHE A 1069 9.61 27.54 -16.66
N VAL A 1070 9.56 26.75 -17.74
CA VAL A 1070 9.30 27.26 -19.08
C VAL A 1070 7.92 27.93 -19.17
N GLY A 1071 6.86 27.27 -18.73
CA GLY A 1071 5.50 27.80 -18.77
C GLY A 1071 5.35 29.07 -17.93
N ASP A 1072 5.97 29.13 -16.76
CA ASP A 1072 5.99 30.32 -15.90
C ASP A 1072 6.73 31.49 -16.54
N ALA A 1073 7.85 31.24 -17.24
CA ALA A 1073 8.56 32.28 -17.98
C ALA A 1073 7.74 32.81 -19.17
N LEU A 1074 7.11 31.91 -19.94
CA LEU A 1074 6.23 32.28 -21.06
C LEU A 1074 5.03 33.11 -20.60
N GLU A 1075 4.43 32.78 -19.45
CA GLU A 1075 3.33 33.56 -18.85
C GLU A 1075 3.74 35.02 -18.57
N LYS A 1076 4.99 35.25 -18.12
CA LYS A 1076 5.55 36.60 -17.91
C LYS A 1076 6.02 37.28 -19.19
N GLY A 1077 5.88 36.64 -20.36
CA GLY A 1077 6.38 37.14 -21.63
C GLY A 1077 7.90 37.08 -21.78
N ALA A 1078 8.59 36.30 -20.94
CA ALA A 1078 10.02 36.05 -21.06
C ALA A 1078 10.31 34.93 -22.08
N ILE A 1079 11.55 34.85 -22.54
CA ILE A 1079 12.05 33.87 -23.51
C ILE A 1079 12.84 32.78 -22.75
N PRO A 1080 12.24 31.60 -22.48
CA PRO A 1080 12.96 30.51 -21.86
C PRO A 1080 13.85 29.77 -22.87
N ILE A 1081 15.08 29.49 -22.45
CA ILE A 1081 16.05 28.69 -23.20
C ILE A 1081 16.52 27.58 -22.27
N VAL A 1082 16.18 26.33 -22.61
CA VAL A 1082 16.56 25.15 -21.83
C VAL A 1082 17.90 24.62 -22.34
N LEU A 1083 18.81 24.27 -21.44
CA LEU A 1083 20.07 23.64 -21.77
C LEU A 1083 20.15 22.24 -21.18
N SER A 1084 20.74 21.29 -21.90
CA SER A 1084 21.23 20.06 -21.26
C SER A 1084 22.35 20.40 -20.26
N HIS A 1085 22.48 19.64 -19.17
CA HIS A 1085 23.61 19.82 -18.26
C HIS A 1085 24.94 19.55 -18.95
N THR A 1086 25.99 20.24 -18.52
CA THR A 1086 27.37 20.04 -19.00
C THR A 1086 27.82 18.58 -18.83
N PRO A 1087 28.69 18.05 -19.73
CA PRO A 1087 29.20 16.70 -19.59
C PRO A 1087 30.16 16.60 -18.40
N ARG A 1088 30.26 15.40 -17.81
CA ARG A 1088 31.29 15.10 -16.82
C ARG A 1088 32.61 14.77 -17.49
N ASN A 1089 33.72 14.91 -16.77
CA ASN A 1089 35.04 14.44 -17.20
C ASN A 1089 35.14 12.90 -17.11
N GLN A 1090 34.27 12.22 -17.86
CA GLN A 1090 34.16 10.77 -17.92
C GLN A 1090 34.23 10.35 -19.38
N TRP A 1091 35.01 9.31 -19.65
CA TRP A 1091 35.40 8.92 -21.00
C TRP A 1091 35.17 7.42 -21.19
N THR A 1092 34.72 7.02 -22.38
CA THR A 1092 34.66 5.62 -22.79
C THR A 1092 36.08 5.07 -23.02
N PRO A 1093 36.24 3.74 -23.17
CA PRO A 1093 37.52 3.14 -23.56
C PRO A 1093 38.08 3.67 -24.90
N GLU A 1094 37.22 4.16 -25.79
CA GLU A 1094 37.57 4.73 -27.10
C GLU A 1094 37.88 6.24 -27.05
N ASP A 1095 38.16 6.77 -25.86
CA ASP A 1095 38.44 8.19 -25.60
C ASP A 1095 37.35 9.13 -26.15
N LYS A 1096 36.09 8.73 -25.95
CA LYS A 1096 34.92 9.59 -26.17
C LYS A 1096 34.33 10.07 -24.86
N VAL A 1097 33.98 11.35 -24.75
CA VAL A 1097 33.31 11.88 -23.55
C VAL A 1097 31.92 11.23 -23.42
N ILE A 1098 31.53 10.79 -22.23
CA ILE A 1098 30.22 10.18 -22.04
C ILE A 1098 29.14 11.27 -22.17
N ARG A 1099 28.25 11.13 -23.17
CA ARG A 1099 27.07 12.02 -23.34
C ARG A 1099 25.86 11.50 -22.59
N ASN A 1100 25.04 12.41 -22.10
CA ASN A 1100 23.76 12.07 -21.50
C ASN A 1100 22.63 12.02 -22.55
N LYS A 1101 22.61 10.96 -23.36
CA LYS A 1101 21.64 10.75 -24.45
C LYS A 1101 20.38 9.99 -24.05
N THR A 1102 20.32 9.47 -22.82
CA THR A 1102 19.26 8.57 -22.36
C THR A 1102 18.47 9.08 -21.14
N THR A 1103 18.95 10.13 -20.45
CA THR A 1103 18.30 10.66 -19.24
C THR A 1103 18.15 12.19 -19.27
N TYR A 1104 18.60 12.93 -18.25
CA TYR A 1104 18.36 14.37 -18.06
C TYR A 1104 18.68 15.26 -19.26
N GLY A 1105 19.68 14.89 -20.08
CA GLY A 1105 20.02 15.64 -21.29
C GLY A 1105 18.91 15.57 -22.36
N ILE A 1106 18.45 14.36 -22.68
CA ILE A 1106 17.35 14.17 -23.63
C ILE A 1106 16.00 14.59 -23.03
N TRP A 1107 15.78 14.39 -21.73
CA TRP A 1107 14.55 14.82 -21.06
C TRP A 1107 14.39 16.35 -21.04
N ALA A 1108 15.48 17.10 -20.85
CA ALA A 1108 15.46 18.56 -20.96
C ALA A 1108 15.05 19.02 -22.37
N LYS A 1109 15.57 18.35 -23.41
CA LYS A 1109 15.22 18.61 -24.82
C LYS A 1109 13.74 18.37 -25.09
N GLU A 1110 13.23 17.24 -24.65
CA GLU A 1110 11.82 16.86 -24.83
C GLU A 1110 10.88 17.82 -24.09
N ALA A 1111 11.22 18.19 -22.85
CA ALA A 1111 10.44 19.16 -22.07
C ALA A 1111 10.40 20.55 -22.73
N ALA A 1112 11.53 21.03 -23.24
CA ALA A 1112 11.59 22.28 -24.00
C ALA A 1112 10.73 22.23 -25.25
N ARG A 1113 10.85 21.13 -26.03
CA ARG A 1113 10.07 20.90 -27.25
C ARG A 1113 8.57 20.87 -26.97
N ALA A 1114 8.14 20.21 -25.90
CA ALA A 1114 6.73 20.09 -25.53
C ALA A 1114 6.07 21.46 -25.26
N MET A 1115 6.85 22.45 -24.81
CA MET A 1115 6.39 23.80 -24.50
C MET A 1115 6.72 24.82 -25.59
N GLY A 1116 7.34 24.40 -26.69
CA GLY A 1116 7.79 25.31 -27.75
C GLY A 1116 8.94 26.24 -27.35
N ALA A 1117 9.72 25.88 -26.32
CA ALA A 1117 10.88 26.65 -25.89
C ALA A 1117 12.15 26.28 -26.69
N TYR A 1118 13.13 27.18 -26.70
CA TYR A 1118 14.43 26.90 -27.30
C TYR A 1118 15.20 25.87 -26.48
N PHE A 1119 15.98 25.03 -27.16
CA PHE A 1119 16.85 24.04 -26.55
C PHE A 1119 18.28 24.15 -27.08
N ILE A 1120 19.25 24.18 -26.17
CA ILE A 1120 20.68 24.12 -26.48
C ILE A 1120 21.25 22.82 -25.92
N ASP A 1121 21.82 21.98 -26.78
CA ASP A 1121 22.48 20.74 -26.34
C ASP A 1121 23.90 21.01 -25.83
N LEU A 1122 24.00 21.70 -24.70
CA LEU A 1122 25.27 22.07 -24.08
C LEU A 1122 26.13 20.83 -23.71
N ASN A 1123 25.50 19.70 -23.41
CA ASN A 1123 26.16 18.42 -23.19
C ASN A 1123 26.97 18.00 -24.42
N GLU A 1124 26.33 17.96 -25.60
CA GLU A 1124 26.99 17.56 -26.85
C GLU A 1124 28.03 18.60 -27.31
N ILE A 1125 27.70 19.89 -27.29
CA ILE A 1125 28.62 20.96 -27.73
C ILE A 1125 29.92 20.92 -26.91
N SER A 1126 29.79 20.86 -25.58
CA SER A 1126 30.95 20.86 -24.68
C SER A 1126 31.72 19.54 -24.78
N ALA A 1127 31.04 18.40 -24.93
CA ALA A 1127 31.68 17.09 -25.09
C ALA A 1127 32.51 17.02 -26.38
N ALA A 1128 31.95 17.48 -27.51
CA ALA A 1128 32.64 17.52 -28.79
C ALA A 1128 33.91 18.41 -28.75
N LYS A 1129 33.86 19.52 -28.00
CA LYS A 1129 35.04 20.37 -27.78
C LYS A 1129 36.09 19.72 -26.88
N LEU A 1130 35.68 19.08 -25.78
CA LEU A 1130 36.60 18.36 -24.88
C LEU A 1130 37.33 17.23 -25.63
N GLU A 1131 36.65 16.52 -26.53
CA GLU A 1131 37.29 15.50 -27.37
C GLU A 1131 38.40 16.05 -28.27
N LYS A 1132 38.22 17.25 -28.84
CA LYS A 1132 39.26 17.92 -29.64
C LYS A 1132 40.47 18.31 -28.79
N ILE A 1133 40.26 18.62 -27.51
CA ILE A 1133 41.32 18.94 -26.54
C ILE A 1133 42.08 17.68 -26.13
N GLY A 1134 41.36 16.56 -26.01
CA GLY A 1134 41.88 15.26 -25.61
C GLY A 1134 41.82 15.02 -24.09
N LYS A 1135 41.62 13.77 -23.70
CA LYS A 1135 41.39 13.32 -22.31
C LYS A 1135 42.40 13.81 -21.29
N ALA A 1136 43.69 13.78 -21.63
CA ALA A 1136 44.75 14.22 -20.71
C ALA A 1136 44.64 15.71 -20.35
N LYS A 1137 44.34 16.56 -21.34
CA LYS A 1137 44.23 18.02 -21.16
C LYS A 1137 42.86 18.45 -20.66
N ALA A 1138 41.84 17.62 -20.81
CA ALA A 1138 40.48 17.92 -20.33
C ALA A 1138 40.45 18.13 -18.81
N THR A 1139 41.33 17.48 -18.05
CA THR A 1139 41.41 17.62 -16.58
C THR A 1139 41.63 19.06 -16.12
N ASP A 1140 42.34 19.90 -16.88
CA ASP A 1140 42.59 21.31 -16.53
C ASP A 1140 41.32 22.18 -16.49
N TYR A 1141 40.25 21.72 -17.14
CA TYR A 1141 38.95 22.38 -17.17
C TYR A 1141 38.08 22.00 -15.96
N PHE A 1142 38.49 21.00 -15.19
CA PHE A 1142 37.82 20.56 -13.97
C PHE A 1142 38.69 20.89 -12.75
N LYS A 1143 38.07 21.04 -11.57
CA LYS A 1143 38.81 21.49 -10.38
C LYS A 1143 39.27 20.33 -9.49
N ASN A 1144 38.33 19.70 -8.78
CA ASN A 1144 38.65 18.65 -7.79
C ASN A 1144 37.91 17.33 -8.06
N ASP A 1145 37.00 17.30 -9.03
CA ASP A 1145 36.19 16.13 -9.37
C ASP A 1145 35.77 16.15 -10.84
N HIS A 1146 34.98 15.17 -11.26
CA HIS A 1146 34.56 15.03 -12.65
C HIS A 1146 33.37 15.91 -13.07
N THR A 1147 32.84 16.76 -12.18
CA THR A 1147 31.61 17.53 -12.43
C THR A 1147 31.86 19.04 -12.36
N HIS A 1148 32.61 19.51 -11.37
CA HIS A 1148 32.78 20.93 -11.09
C HIS A 1148 33.98 21.52 -11.86
N THR A 1149 33.71 22.58 -12.60
CA THR A 1149 34.69 23.24 -13.46
C THR A 1149 35.64 24.16 -12.71
N SER A 1150 36.87 24.29 -13.22
CA SER A 1150 37.77 25.39 -12.88
C SER A 1150 37.28 26.70 -13.52
N LEU A 1151 37.88 27.85 -13.21
CA LEU A 1151 37.58 29.12 -13.92
C LEU A 1151 37.71 28.96 -15.44
N ARG A 1152 38.77 28.26 -15.89
CA ARG A 1152 38.97 27.93 -17.31
C ARG A 1152 37.85 27.07 -17.88
N GLY A 1153 37.39 26.07 -17.13
CA GLY A 1153 36.23 25.24 -17.50
C GLY A 1153 34.92 26.02 -17.58
N ALA A 1154 34.70 26.97 -16.67
CA ALA A 1154 33.51 27.81 -16.67
C ALA A 1154 33.49 28.73 -17.91
N ILE A 1155 34.63 29.33 -18.27
CA ILE A 1155 34.78 30.13 -19.50
C ILE A 1155 34.50 29.25 -20.73
N PHE A 1156 35.11 28.07 -20.80
CA PHE A 1156 34.90 27.10 -21.88
C PHE A 1156 33.43 26.69 -22.05
N ASN A 1157 32.73 26.42 -20.95
CA ASN A 1157 31.30 26.09 -21.01
C ASN A 1157 30.44 27.31 -21.39
N ALA A 1158 30.80 28.51 -20.95
CA ALA A 1158 30.13 29.75 -21.37
C ALA A 1158 30.26 30.00 -22.88
N GLU A 1159 31.44 29.77 -23.46
CA GLU A 1159 31.64 29.80 -24.92
C GLU A 1159 30.76 28.78 -25.65
N SER A 1160 30.58 27.58 -25.09
CA SER A 1160 29.68 26.55 -25.63
C SER A 1160 28.21 26.97 -25.54
N VAL A 1161 27.80 27.70 -24.50
CA VAL A 1161 26.46 28.31 -24.42
C VAL A 1161 26.29 29.36 -25.51
N VAL A 1162 27.28 30.26 -25.71
CA VAL A 1162 27.27 31.29 -26.74
C VAL A 1162 27.17 30.69 -28.14
N GLU A 1163 27.94 29.64 -28.43
CA GLU A 1163 27.84 28.88 -29.69
C GLU A 1163 26.43 28.30 -29.88
N GLY A 1164 25.83 27.75 -28.83
CA GLY A 1164 24.44 27.30 -28.84
C GLY A 1164 23.43 28.42 -29.13
N VAL A 1165 23.63 29.60 -28.54
CA VAL A 1165 22.80 30.80 -28.78
C VAL A 1165 22.91 31.26 -30.22
N MET A 1166 24.11 31.28 -30.80
CA MET A 1166 24.33 31.63 -32.21
C MET A 1166 23.63 30.67 -33.18
N GLY A 1167 23.44 29.41 -32.76
CA GLY A 1167 22.66 28.41 -33.49
C GLY A 1167 21.14 28.60 -33.42
N LEU A 1168 20.62 29.50 -32.57
CA LEU A 1168 19.20 29.79 -32.49
C LEU A 1168 18.73 30.64 -33.67
N THR A 1169 17.47 30.45 -34.07
CA THR A 1169 16.83 31.27 -35.11
C THR A 1169 16.33 32.62 -34.57
N ASP A 1170 16.37 32.85 -33.26
CA ASP A 1170 15.83 34.05 -32.61
C ASP A 1170 16.86 35.19 -32.52
N GLU A 1171 16.71 36.21 -33.37
CA GLU A 1171 17.57 37.40 -33.36
C GLU A 1171 17.45 38.23 -32.07
N ARG A 1172 16.35 38.10 -31.31
CA ARG A 1172 16.17 38.83 -30.05
C ARG A 1172 17.14 38.38 -28.97
N VAL A 1173 17.61 37.13 -29.06
CA VAL A 1173 18.60 36.57 -28.13
C VAL A 1173 20.01 36.78 -28.68
N LYS A 1174 20.23 36.46 -29.96
CA LYS A 1174 21.55 36.60 -30.61
C LYS A 1174 22.04 38.04 -30.64
N GLY A 1175 21.15 38.99 -30.92
CA GLY A 1175 21.49 40.41 -31.02
C GLY A 1175 22.00 41.05 -29.72
N LEU A 1176 21.86 40.35 -28.58
CA LEU A 1176 22.35 40.79 -27.27
C LEU A 1176 23.81 40.39 -27.00
N LEU A 1177 24.39 39.49 -27.82
CA LEU A 1177 25.80 39.13 -27.73
C LEU A 1177 26.70 40.26 -28.27
N LYS A 1178 27.97 40.25 -27.84
CA LYS A 1178 29.02 41.19 -28.28
C LYS A 1178 29.50 40.96 -29.71
#